data_AF-A0A6J0UGY4-F1
#
_entry.id   AF-A0A6J0UGY4-F1
#
_cell.length_a   1.000
_cell.length_b   1.000
_cell.length_c   1.000
_cell.angle_alpha   90.00
_cell.angle_beta   90.00
_cell.angle_gamma   90.00
#
_symmetry.space_group_name_H-M   'P 1'
#
loop_
_entity.id
_entity.type
_entity.pdbx_description
1 polymer ?
#
loop_
_entity_poly.entity_id
_entity_poly.type
_entity_poly.pdbx_seq_one_letter_code
_entity_poly.pdbx_strand_id
1 'polypeptide(L)'
;MGTSFLVSPDLLYLVLGEEHCLSWRSQSDDMEGNTMIFSMMRAFNNYLSQPVEEAPESPQGSLQINYEQMMKLEEQAGQIRSGTQLLQVEREKRQMELSHKRARIELEREANTNARNFEREADRNQELLQRIKQFQERETEAENKLQEQVEINKTCRKNLESLNKKVQEKESKLAEANETISVLKGKISDLQWNLMNQEMQMKSQDSQKQELTEQLDVLHKKWQEASQQILALQAKEALLAEKEQRIQDLEQKLFLQEEDSIIVKNMKSELAKFPKMERELQQLREENAFLREMKENNGLLREEVEGLHRKLERFEKLQAELVALELDKEKLQGRLDSWEKLDQSTGLDINARRLEEARAQLQEELLKVQGQLLEEKSKREQHEAITKGLQKRVHLLVKERDLMRGILDSYDIELSPTERSRQLSLRVREAEEMVQKVEAHCTEMEAQVSQTLEEAGNQKKRADMLEVELQLLKSQAFATDPSIFIAKEEANKLRLKIEELESERNRLEEDNRSLEMKLEQFTLQGYHDPSKTKVLHFSLNPARLARQQHLEEQVNLREECERLRELVRILEGQGSLPEKLGGALNLQPSQEIAELKKQLESAELKNQRLKEVFQAKIQEFRKVCYKLIGYQIDMTTENQYRLTSIYAEHQEDCLIFKATRSSGGGKMQLLETAFSQTVRELIDLHLLQQDSVPAFLSAVTLDLFSRQTIT
;
A
#
# COMPACT_ATOMS: atom_id res chain seq x y z
N MET A 1 -29.23 59.91 -52.23
CA MET A 1 -28.27 60.93 -52.72
C MET A 1 -27.28 60.20 -53.62
N GLY A 2 -27.03 60.65 -54.86
CA GLY A 2 -26.17 59.94 -55.84
C GLY A 2 -26.83 58.66 -56.39
N THR A 3 -27.40 58.54 -57.60
CA THR A 3 -27.54 59.40 -58.82
C THR A 3 -26.35 59.53 -59.77
N SER A 4 -26.11 58.45 -60.54
CA SER A 4 -25.51 58.41 -61.90
C SER A 4 -25.71 56.96 -62.40
N PHE A 5 -26.66 56.57 -63.27
CA PHE A 5 -27.24 57.19 -64.47
C PHE A 5 -26.24 57.42 -65.61
N LEU A 6 -26.18 56.43 -66.51
CA LEU A 6 -25.83 56.61 -67.93
C LEU A 6 -26.78 55.73 -68.76
N VAL A 7 -27.83 56.37 -69.29
CA VAL A 7 -28.71 55.86 -70.34
C VAL A 7 -28.89 57.02 -71.32
N SER A 8 -28.69 56.77 -72.61
CA SER A 8 -29.27 57.57 -73.69
C SER A 8 -29.52 56.68 -74.92
N PRO A 9 -30.56 56.97 -75.72
CA PRO A 9 -30.91 56.22 -76.92
C PRO A 9 -30.31 56.87 -78.18
N ASP A 10 -30.71 56.40 -79.36
CA ASP A 10 -31.51 57.25 -80.25
C ASP A 10 -32.24 56.41 -81.33
N LEU A 11 -33.35 56.94 -81.84
CA LEU A 11 -34.22 56.27 -82.82
C LEU A 11 -34.96 57.36 -83.63
N LEU A 12 -34.93 57.25 -84.98
CA LEU A 12 -35.45 58.23 -85.96
C LEU A 12 -34.59 59.53 -86.05
N TYR A 13 -34.59 60.30 -87.14
CA TYR A 13 -35.61 60.50 -88.19
C TYR A 13 -35.01 61.04 -89.51
N LEU A 14 -35.75 60.91 -90.63
CA LEU A 14 -35.72 61.74 -91.87
C LEU A 14 -34.54 61.59 -92.88
N VAL A 15 -34.71 61.68 -94.23
CA VAL A 15 -35.91 61.59 -95.12
C VAL A 15 -35.53 61.52 -96.63
N LEU A 16 -36.51 61.15 -97.49
CA LEU A 16 -36.66 61.37 -98.97
C LEU A 16 -35.82 60.56 -99.98
N GLY A 17 -36.37 60.46 -101.22
CA GLY A 17 -35.84 59.72 -102.39
C GLY A 17 -36.60 58.41 -102.66
N GLU A 18 -37.88 58.40 -103.02
CA GLU A 18 -38.46 58.71 -104.35
C GLU A 18 -37.92 57.87 -105.54
N GLU A 19 -38.82 56.98 -106.01
CA GLU A 19 -39.09 56.53 -107.38
C GLU A 19 -38.10 55.71 -108.25
N HIS A 20 -38.73 54.88 -109.10
CA HIS A 20 -38.30 54.32 -110.38
C HIS A 20 -36.82 53.93 -110.60
N CYS A 21 -36.56 52.61 -110.73
CA CYS A 21 -36.41 52.01 -112.07
C CYS A 21 -36.42 50.47 -112.10
N LEU A 22 -37.13 49.89 -113.07
CA LEU A 22 -36.91 48.49 -113.49
C LEU A 22 -35.59 48.42 -114.29
N SER A 23 -34.59 47.70 -113.79
CA SER A 23 -33.29 47.54 -114.45
C SER A 23 -33.05 46.10 -114.93
N TRP A 24 -33.76 45.71 -115.99
CA TRP A 24 -33.32 44.58 -116.82
C TRP A 24 -32.16 45.04 -117.72
N ARG A 25 -30.97 44.46 -117.52
CA ARG A 25 -29.79 44.62 -118.40
C ARG A 25 -29.00 43.30 -118.34
N SER A 26 -29.14 42.39 -119.31
CA SER A 26 -28.61 42.46 -120.68
C SER A 26 -27.08 42.44 -120.76
N GLN A 27 -26.55 41.24 -120.98
CA GLN A 27 -25.51 40.97 -121.98
C GLN A 27 -26.22 40.13 -123.07
N SER A 28 -26.08 40.42 -124.36
CA SER A 28 -24.88 40.23 -125.21
C SER A 28 -24.51 38.74 -125.31
N ASP A 29 -24.49 38.11 -126.50
CA ASP A 29 -24.65 38.65 -127.87
C ASP A 29 -25.40 37.66 -128.78
N ASP A 30 -26.10 38.19 -129.80
CA ASP A 30 -26.00 37.68 -131.17
C ASP A 30 -26.60 38.68 -132.19
N MET A 31 -25.84 38.99 -133.25
CA MET A 31 -26.13 40.09 -134.20
C MET A 31 -26.42 39.58 -135.61
N GLU A 32 -27.57 38.89 -135.80
CA GLU A 32 -28.11 38.57 -137.14
C GLU A 32 -29.13 39.60 -137.66
N GLY A 33 -28.96 40.86 -137.28
CA GLY A 33 -29.53 41.96 -138.05
C GLY A 33 -28.87 42.05 -139.45
N ASN A 34 -29.70 42.30 -140.48
CA ASN A 34 -29.37 42.71 -141.87
C ASN A 34 -29.63 41.71 -143.02
N THR A 35 -29.93 40.43 -142.81
CA THR A 35 -30.21 39.50 -143.94
C THR A 35 -31.41 39.95 -144.79
N MET A 36 -32.47 40.48 -144.15
CA MET A 36 -33.70 40.90 -144.85
C MET A 36 -33.58 42.26 -145.57
N ILE A 37 -32.73 43.18 -145.07
CA ILE A 37 -32.49 44.47 -145.74
C ILE A 37 -31.59 44.27 -146.96
N PHE A 38 -30.55 43.44 -146.84
CA PHE A 38 -29.69 43.10 -147.97
C PHE A 38 -30.40 42.24 -149.03
N SER A 39 -31.37 41.39 -148.67
CA SER A 39 -32.20 40.71 -149.67
C SER A 39 -33.13 41.67 -150.41
N MET A 40 -33.74 42.63 -149.70
CA MET A 40 -34.56 43.69 -150.31
C MET A 40 -33.74 44.56 -151.27
N MET A 41 -32.54 45.00 -150.87
CA MET A 41 -31.63 45.79 -151.72
C MET A 41 -31.12 44.97 -152.93
N ARG A 42 -30.83 43.67 -152.75
CA ARG A 42 -30.39 42.79 -153.85
C ARG A 42 -31.51 42.53 -154.85
N ALA A 43 -32.76 42.40 -154.39
CA ALA A 43 -33.92 42.31 -155.26
C ALA A 43 -34.15 43.60 -156.07
N PHE A 44 -34.02 44.77 -155.42
CA PHE A 44 -34.19 46.07 -156.08
C PHE A 44 -33.09 46.34 -157.12
N ASN A 45 -31.84 45.94 -156.85
CA ASN A 45 -30.73 46.10 -157.80
C ASN A 45 -30.86 45.20 -159.04
N ASN A 46 -31.40 43.97 -158.87
CA ASN A 46 -31.70 43.08 -160.00
C ASN A 46 -32.82 43.63 -160.90
N TYR A 47 -33.78 44.39 -160.35
CA TYR A 47 -34.91 44.92 -161.12
C TYR A 47 -34.52 46.04 -162.10
N LEU A 48 -33.37 46.70 -161.88
CA LEU A 48 -32.88 47.81 -162.72
C LEU A 48 -31.97 47.38 -163.88
N SER A 49 -31.71 46.08 -164.05
CA SER A 49 -30.57 45.59 -164.85
C SER A 49 -30.91 44.58 -165.96
N GLN A 50 -32.16 44.51 -166.44
CA GLN A 50 -32.52 43.74 -167.65
C GLN A 50 -33.41 44.54 -168.61
N PRO A 51 -33.39 44.23 -169.94
CA PRO A 51 -33.76 45.20 -170.97
C PRO A 51 -35.27 45.33 -171.23
N VAL A 52 -35.63 46.43 -171.90
CA VAL A 52 -36.97 46.63 -172.48
C VAL A 52 -37.05 45.88 -173.81
N GLU A 53 -37.92 44.88 -173.90
CA GLU A 53 -38.40 44.33 -175.17
C GLU A 53 -39.94 44.28 -175.21
N GLU A 54 -40.46 44.80 -176.33
CA GLU A 54 -41.73 44.51 -177.01
C GLU A 54 -43.04 44.45 -176.21
N ALA A 55 -43.82 45.53 -176.33
CA ALA A 55 -45.28 45.45 -176.22
C ALA A 55 -45.89 44.91 -177.53
N PRO A 56 -46.77 43.88 -177.49
CA PRO A 56 -47.49 43.43 -178.68
C PRO A 56 -48.60 44.40 -179.09
N GLU A 57 -48.95 44.37 -180.38
CA GLU A 57 -49.85 45.34 -181.01
C GLU A 57 -51.35 45.16 -180.64
N SER A 58 -52.12 46.24 -180.85
CA SER A 58 -53.58 46.23 -180.69
C SER A 58 -54.29 45.41 -181.78
N PRO A 59 -55.41 44.78 -181.42
CA PRO A 59 -56.62 44.92 -182.24
C PRO A 59 -57.73 45.64 -181.46
N GLN A 60 -58.64 46.29 -182.21
CA GLN A 60 -59.70 47.13 -181.64
C GLN A 60 -60.80 46.28 -180.97
N GLY A 61 -60.92 46.37 -179.65
CA GLY A 61 -61.91 45.68 -178.83
C GLY A 61 -62.17 46.41 -177.50
N SER A 62 -63.36 46.27 -176.92
CA SER A 62 -63.84 47.12 -175.82
C SER A 62 -63.05 46.94 -174.51
N LEU A 63 -62.52 48.06 -173.98
CA LEU A 63 -61.69 48.14 -172.76
C LEU A 63 -62.31 47.51 -171.49
N GLN A 64 -63.64 47.41 -171.45
CA GLN A 64 -64.41 47.13 -170.24
C GLN A 64 -64.21 45.69 -169.71
N ILE A 65 -64.00 44.71 -170.60
CA ILE A 65 -63.90 43.29 -170.20
C ILE A 65 -62.60 42.99 -169.44
N ASN A 66 -61.47 43.59 -169.86
CA ASN A 66 -60.19 43.42 -169.16
C ASN A 66 -60.22 44.04 -167.76
N TYR A 67 -60.95 45.14 -167.56
CA TYR A 67 -61.07 45.78 -166.25
C TYR A 67 -61.81 44.88 -165.25
N GLU A 68 -62.87 44.20 -165.69
CA GLU A 68 -63.56 43.21 -164.85
C GLU A 68 -62.69 42.00 -164.51
N GLN A 69 -61.84 41.54 -165.43
CA GLN A 69 -60.92 40.42 -165.15
C GLN A 69 -59.83 40.83 -164.15
N MET A 70 -59.25 42.02 -164.29
CA MET A 70 -58.28 42.56 -163.34
C MET A 70 -58.88 42.72 -161.94
N MET A 71 -60.10 43.29 -161.82
CA MET A 71 -60.80 43.39 -160.53
C MET A 71 -61.02 42.02 -159.87
N LYS A 72 -61.42 41.00 -160.64
CA LYS A 72 -61.63 39.63 -160.12
C LYS A 72 -60.31 38.98 -159.66
N LEU A 73 -59.20 39.22 -160.36
CA LEU A 73 -57.87 38.73 -159.95
C LEU A 73 -57.33 39.47 -158.72
N GLU A 74 -57.57 40.78 -158.61
CA GLU A 74 -57.17 41.55 -157.42
C GLU A 74 -58.02 41.19 -156.19
N GLU A 75 -59.31 40.93 -156.36
CA GLU A 75 -60.19 40.41 -155.31
C GLU A 75 -59.73 39.03 -154.83
N GLN A 76 -59.42 38.10 -155.75
CA GLN A 76 -58.85 36.79 -155.42
C GLN A 76 -57.49 36.90 -154.70
N ALA A 77 -56.60 37.79 -155.16
CA ALA A 77 -55.35 38.08 -154.47
C ALA A 77 -55.58 38.71 -153.09
N GLY A 78 -56.62 39.53 -152.93
CA GLY A 78 -57.11 40.04 -151.65
C GLY A 78 -57.53 38.92 -150.69
N GLN A 79 -58.34 37.98 -151.17
CA GLN A 79 -58.79 36.80 -150.41
C GLN A 79 -57.63 35.86 -150.03
N ILE A 80 -56.65 35.67 -150.93
CA ILE A 80 -55.43 34.89 -150.62
C ILE A 80 -54.57 35.62 -149.57
N ARG A 81 -54.42 36.95 -149.67
CA ARG A 81 -53.67 37.74 -148.69
C ARG A 81 -54.34 37.73 -147.31
N SER A 82 -55.65 37.94 -147.23
CA SER A 82 -56.38 37.92 -145.95
C SER A 82 -56.43 36.50 -145.35
N GLY A 83 -56.61 35.46 -146.16
CA GLY A 83 -56.48 34.07 -145.73
C GLY A 83 -55.07 33.73 -145.20
N THR A 84 -54.03 34.24 -145.85
CA THR A 84 -52.64 34.06 -145.39
C THR A 84 -52.37 34.79 -144.07
N GLN A 85 -52.84 36.02 -143.93
CA GLN A 85 -52.75 36.80 -142.69
C GLN A 85 -53.52 36.12 -141.55
N LEU A 86 -54.73 35.61 -141.81
CA LEU A 86 -55.54 34.87 -140.84
C LEU A 86 -54.83 33.58 -140.40
N LEU A 87 -54.24 32.82 -141.32
CA LEU A 87 -53.43 31.64 -141.00
C LEU A 87 -52.15 31.98 -140.20
N GLN A 88 -51.53 33.14 -140.43
CA GLN A 88 -50.42 33.62 -139.62
C GLN A 88 -50.88 33.97 -138.20
N VAL A 89 -51.94 34.75 -138.05
CA VAL A 89 -52.52 35.11 -136.75
C VAL A 89 -53.00 33.86 -136.00
N GLU A 90 -53.53 32.83 -136.68
CA GLU A 90 -53.84 31.54 -136.05
C GLU A 90 -52.59 30.81 -135.53
N ARG A 91 -51.47 30.85 -136.27
CA ARG A 91 -50.20 30.23 -135.84
C ARG A 91 -49.62 30.97 -134.64
N GLU A 92 -49.58 32.29 -134.69
CA GLU A 92 -49.12 33.16 -133.60
C GLU A 92 -50.01 32.98 -132.35
N LYS A 93 -51.33 32.94 -132.52
CA LYS A 93 -52.28 32.62 -131.45
C LYS A 93 -52.00 31.24 -130.84
N ARG A 94 -51.83 30.18 -131.66
CA ARG A 94 -51.51 28.82 -131.16
C ARG A 94 -50.16 28.79 -130.45
N GLN A 95 -49.16 29.53 -130.92
CA GLN A 95 -47.84 29.64 -130.30
C GLN A 95 -47.92 30.39 -128.95
N MET A 96 -48.70 31.47 -128.87
CA MET A 96 -48.97 32.20 -127.62
C MET A 96 -49.80 31.39 -126.63
N GLU A 97 -50.81 30.65 -127.10
CA GLU A 97 -51.54 29.71 -126.25
C GLU A 97 -50.61 28.62 -125.69
N LEU A 98 -49.65 28.12 -126.48
CA LEU A 98 -48.67 27.13 -126.02
C LEU A 98 -47.62 27.74 -125.08
N SER A 99 -47.16 28.98 -125.29
CA SER A 99 -46.25 29.66 -124.36
C SER A 99 -46.94 30.00 -123.03
N HIS A 100 -48.17 30.50 -123.05
CA HIS A 100 -48.96 30.70 -121.83
C HIS A 100 -49.26 29.39 -121.10
N LYS A 101 -49.52 28.28 -121.81
CA LYS A 101 -49.67 26.94 -121.20
C LYS A 101 -48.35 26.48 -120.55
N ARG A 102 -47.19 26.69 -121.17
CA ARG A 102 -45.86 26.37 -120.61
C ARG A 102 -45.55 27.23 -119.38
N ALA A 103 -45.62 28.55 -119.50
CA ALA A 103 -45.36 29.49 -118.41
C ALA A 103 -46.30 29.26 -117.21
N ARG A 104 -47.57 28.91 -117.44
CA ARG A 104 -48.48 28.49 -116.37
C ARG A 104 -48.00 27.20 -115.69
N ILE A 105 -47.63 26.18 -116.45
CA ILE A 105 -47.12 24.90 -115.91
C ILE A 105 -45.78 25.10 -115.17
N GLU A 106 -44.94 26.02 -115.62
CA GLU A 106 -43.67 26.38 -114.97
C GLU A 106 -43.92 27.11 -113.65
N LEU A 107 -44.74 28.17 -113.62
CA LEU A 107 -45.16 28.85 -112.39
C LEU A 107 -45.90 27.91 -111.41
N GLU A 108 -46.73 26.99 -111.93
CA GLU A 108 -47.44 25.99 -111.12
C GLU A 108 -46.46 24.94 -110.55
N ARG A 109 -45.39 24.58 -111.26
CA ARG A 109 -44.31 23.74 -110.74
C ARG A 109 -43.49 24.46 -109.67
N GLU A 110 -43.10 25.71 -109.91
CA GLU A 110 -42.35 26.54 -108.97
C GLU A 110 -43.13 26.78 -107.68
N ALA A 111 -44.42 27.09 -107.78
CA ALA A 111 -45.31 27.18 -106.62
C ALA A 111 -45.40 25.85 -105.85
N ASN A 112 -45.50 24.71 -106.54
CA ASN A 112 -45.51 23.39 -105.92
C ASN A 112 -44.16 23.00 -105.28
N THR A 113 -43.02 23.40 -105.85
CA THR A 113 -41.70 23.16 -105.20
C THR A 113 -41.51 24.06 -103.99
N ASN A 114 -41.94 25.32 -104.07
CA ASN A 114 -41.85 26.26 -102.96
C ASN A 114 -42.77 25.85 -101.80
N ALA A 115 -44.01 25.43 -102.08
CA ALA A 115 -44.91 24.87 -101.08
C ALA A 115 -44.29 23.67 -100.35
N ARG A 116 -43.73 22.70 -101.09
CA ARG A 116 -43.04 21.53 -100.51
C ARG A 116 -41.79 21.88 -99.70
N ASN A 117 -41.11 22.97 -100.06
CA ASN A 117 -39.97 23.47 -99.28
C ASN A 117 -40.44 24.12 -97.97
N PHE A 118 -41.50 24.94 -98.01
CA PHE A 118 -42.11 25.50 -96.80
C PHE A 118 -42.71 24.44 -95.86
N GLU A 119 -43.31 23.37 -96.41
CA GLU A 119 -43.76 22.19 -95.63
C GLU A 119 -42.57 21.55 -94.89
N ARG A 120 -41.47 21.28 -95.60
CA ARG A 120 -40.24 20.73 -94.98
C ARG A 120 -39.61 21.67 -93.95
N GLU A 121 -39.66 22.98 -94.17
CA GLU A 121 -39.20 23.97 -93.18
C GLU A 121 -40.10 23.99 -91.95
N ALA A 122 -41.42 23.86 -92.12
CA ALA A 122 -42.36 23.72 -91.00
C ALA A 122 -42.09 22.44 -90.19
N ASP A 123 -41.90 21.29 -90.85
CA ASP A 123 -41.52 20.02 -90.21
C ASP A 123 -40.19 20.15 -89.43
N ARG A 124 -39.16 20.69 -90.08
CA ARG A 124 -37.83 20.96 -89.45
C ARG A 124 -37.97 21.88 -88.24
N ASN A 125 -38.79 22.94 -88.33
CA ASN A 125 -39.04 23.85 -87.22
C ASN A 125 -39.84 23.18 -86.09
N GLN A 126 -40.79 22.29 -86.42
CA GLN A 126 -41.53 21.52 -85.41
C GLN A 126 -40.61 20.51 -84.69
N GLU A 127 -39.70 19.84 -85.41
CA GLU A 127 -38.64 19.02 -84.80
C GLU A 127 -37.73 19.85 -83.88
N LEU A 128 -37.28 21.02 -84.32
CA LEU A 128 -36.43 21.90 -83.51
C LEU A 128 -37.15 22.36 -82.25
N LEU A 129 -38.44 22.72 -82.33
CA LEU A 129 -39.27 23.07 -81.18
C LEU A 129 -39.47 21.89 -80.21
N GLN A 130 -39.63 20.65 -80.72
CA GLN A 130 -39.67 19.46 -79.87
C GLN A 130 -38.33 19.22 -79.16
N ARG A 131 -37.21 19.36 -79.86
CA ARG A 131 -35.87 19.22 -79.26
C ARG A 131 -35.61 20.31 -78.21
N ILE A 132 -36.01 21.55 -78.45
CA ILE A 132 -35.91 22.65 -77.48
C ILE A 132 -36.71 22.32 -76.20
N LYS A 133 -37.95 21.84 -76.33
CA LYS A 133 -38.75 21.40 -75.17
C LYS A 133 -38.08 20.27 -74.40
N GLN A 134 -37.57 19.25 -75.08
CA GLN A 134 -36.83 18.15 -74.43
C GLN A 134 -35.55 18.63 -73.71
N PHE A 135 -34.89 19.69 -74.19
CA PHE A 135 -33.77 20.30 -73.46
C PHE A 135 -34.25 21.09 -72.23
N GLN A 136 -35.34 21.85 -72.33
CA GLN A 136 -35.94 22.57 -71.19
C GLN A 136 -36.49 21.64 -70.10
N GLU A 137 -37.11 20.52 -70.50
CA GLU A 137 -37.54 19.44 -69.60
C GLU A 137 -36.34 18.82 -68.87
N ARG A 138 -35.23 18.54 -69.57
CA ARG A 138 -33.99 18.04 -68.96
C ARG A 138 -33.28 19.06 -68.06
N GLU A 139 -33.35 20.34 -68.42
CA GLU A 139 -32.78 21.45 -67.64
C GLU A 139 -33.54 21.61 -66.31
N THR A 140 -34.87 21.71 -66.36
CA THR A 140 -35.72 21.76 -65.16
C THR A 140 -35.64 20.48 -64.32
N GLU A 141 -35.52 19.29 -64.93
CA GLU A 141 -35.20 18.05 -64.20
C GLU A 141 -33.86 18.13 -63.46
N ALA A 142 -32.83 18.73 -64.07
CA ALA A 142 -31.51 18.88 -63.45
C ALA A 142 -31.52 19.94 -62.33
N GLU A 143 -32.26 21.05 -62.50
CA GLU A 143 -32.49 22.05 -61.46
C GLU A 143 -33.23 21.46 -60.26
N ASN A 144 -34.29 20.67 -60.47
CA ASN A 144 -35.03 20.00 -59.41
C ASN A 144 -34.12 19.04 -58.62
N LYS A 145 -33.35 18.19 -59.32
CA LYS A 145 -32.37 17.27 -58.68
C LYS A 145 -31.28 18.04 -57.92
N LEU A 146 -30.86 19.21 -58.41
CA LEU A 146 -29.92 20.08 -57.70
C LEU A 146 -30.54 20.70 -56.43
N GLN A 147 -31.80 21.14 -56.48
CA GLN A 147 -32.52 21.66 -55.31
C GLN A 147 -32.73 20.59 -54.23
N GLU A 148 -33.08 19.37 -54.62
CA GLU A 148 -33.16 18.21 -53.72
C GLU A 148 -31.81 17.97 -53.01
N GLN A 149 -30.71 17.93 -53.77
CA GLN A 149 -29.37 17.76 -53.21
C GLN A 149 -28.96 18.93 -52.28
N VAL A 150 -29.40 20.16 -52.55
CA VAL A 150 -29.16 21.32 -51.67
C VAL A 150 -29.93 21.18 -50.34
N GLU A 151 -31.21 20.80 -50.36
CA GLU A 151 -31.98 20.59 -49.11
C GLU A 151 -31.50 19.36 -48.32
N ILE A 152 -31.03 18.29 -48.99
CA ILE A 152 -30.36 17.16 -48.33
C ILE A 152 -29.07 17.64 -47.63
N ASN A 153 -28.18 18.36 -48.33
CA ASN A 153 -26.95 18.88 -47.72
C ASN A 153 -27.24 19.84 -46.55
N LYS A 154 -28.27 20.68 -46.67
CA LYS A 154 -28.74 21.63 -45.65
C LYS A 154 -29.33 20.93 -44.42
N THR A 155 -30.01 19.80 -44.58
CA THR A 155 -30.51 18.99 -43.45
C THR A 155 -29.40 18.17 -42.80
N CYS A 156 -28.51 17.53 -43.58
CA CYS A 156 -27.28 16.90 -43.07
C CYS A 156 -26.42 17.88 -42.27
N ARG A 157 -26.24 19.12 -42.76
CA ARG A 157 -25.53 20.19 -42.06
C ARG A 157 -26.18 20.56 -40.72
N LYS A 158 -27.50 20.78 -40.67
CA LYS A 158 -28.22 21.04 -39.41
C LYS A 158 -28.05 19.90 -38.40
N ASN A 159 -28.06 18.65 -38.88
CA ASN A 159 -27.85 17.48 -38.04
C ASN A 159 -26.43 17.47 -37.46
N LEU A 160 -25.40 17.70 -38.28
CA LEU A 160 -24.00 17.86 -37.83
C LEU A 160 -23.83 19.00 -36.83
N GLU A 161 -24.40 20.18 -37.08
CA GLU A 161 -24.38 21.32 -36.15
C GLU A 161 -25.07 20.98 -34.82
N SER A 162 -26.14 20.16 -34.82
CA SER A 162 -26.81 19.69 -33.60
C SER A 162 -26.01 18.61 -32.84
N LEU A 163 -25.27 17.77 -33.55
CA LEU A 163 -24.38 16.75 -32.99
C LEU A 163 -23.14 17.39 -32.35
N ASN A 164 -22.52 18.35 -33.03
CA ASN A 164 -21.34 19.08 -32.53
C ASN A 164 -21.65 19.81 -31.21
N LYS A 165 -22.83 20.45 -31.10
CA LYS A 165 -23.29 21.03 -29.81
C LYS A 165 -23.42 19.99 -28.70
N LYS A 166 -23.98 18.82 -28.99
CA LYS A 166 -24.09 17.72 -28.02
C LYS A 166 -22.73 17.15 -27.59
N VAL A 167 -21.73 17.18 -28.47
CA VAL A 167 -20.34 16.84 -28.12
C VAL A 167 -19.77 17.90 -27.16
N GLN A 168 -19.88 19.19 -27.48
CA GLN A 168 -19.41 20.27 -26.60
C GLN A 168 -20.09 20.27 -25.22
N GLU A 169 -21.40 20.00 -25.16
CA GLU A 169 -22.17 19.81 -23.92
C GLU A 169 -21.79 18.55 -23.11
N LYS A 170 -21.05 17.61 -23.71
CA LYS A 170 -20.52 16.40 -23.07
C LYS A 170 -19.07 16.61 -22.65
N GLU A 171 -18.27 17.27 -23.49
CA GLU A 171 -16.91 17.73 -23.18
C GLU A 171 -16.89 18.64 -21.94
N SER A 172 -17.82 19.61 -21.84
CA SER A 172 -17.88 20.50 -20.66
C SER A 172 -18.20 19.71 -19.38
N LYS A 173 -19.21 18.83 -19.42
CA LYS A 173 -19.62 18.01 -18.26
C LYS A 173 -18.54 17.00 -17.87
N LEU A 174 -17.74 16.52 -18.82
CA LEU A 174 -16.59 15.67 -18.55
C LEU A 174 -15.41 16.47 -17.95
N ALA A 175 -15.22 17.73 -18.34
CA ALA A 175 -14.27 18.62 -17.68
C ALA A 175 -14.71 18.96 -16.23
N GLU A 176 -15.98 19.32 -16.03
CA GLU A 176 -16.60 19.54 -14.70
C GLU A 176 -16.45 18.29 -13.81
N ALA A 177 -16.75 17.10 -14.35
CA ALA A 177 -16.57 15.83 -13.64
C ALA A 177 -15.10 15.59 -13.26
N ASN A 178 -14.16 15.80 -14.19
CA ASN A 178 -12.73 15.65 -13.92
C ASN A 178 -12.22 16.63 -12.85
N GLU A 179 -12.73 17.87 -12.82
CA GLU A 179 -12.39 18.84 -11.78
C GLU A 179 -12.92 18.39 -10.40
N THR A 180 -14.18 17.92 -10.32
CA THR A 180 -14.71 17.37 -9.06
C THR A 180 -13.96 16.11 -8.59
N ILE A 181 -13.55 15.22 -9.52
CA ILE A 181 -12.70 14.06 -9.22
C ILE A 181 -11.33 14.51 -8.70
N SER A 182 -10.74 15.57 -9.25
CA SER A 182 -9.48 16.15 -8.76
C SER A 182 -9.61 16.68 -7.33
N VAL A 183 -10.66 17.45 -7.05
CA VAL A 183 -10.97 17.96 -5.70
C VAL A 183 -11.25 16.83 -4.70
N LEU A 184 -11.96 15.78 -5.11
CA LEU A 184 -12.20 14.59 -4.28
C LEU A 184 -10.93 13.79 -4.02
N LYS A 185 -10.04 13.65 -5.01
CA LYS A 185 -8.71 13.02 -4.82
C LYS A 185 -7.85 13.81 -3.84
N GLY A 186 -7.83 15.14 -3.93
CA GLY A 186 -7.18 16.01 -2.94
C GLY A 186 -7.70 15.76 -1.52
N LYS A 187 -9.02 15.84 -1.33
CA LYS A 187 -9.65 15.56 -0.02
C LYS A 187 -9.36 14.15 0.51
N ILE A 188 -9.25 13.15 -0.37
CA ILE A 188 -8.88 11.79 0.03
C ILE A 188 -7.42 11.72 0.49
N SER A 189 -6.49 12.41 -0.19
CA SER A 189 -5.10 12.53 0.28
C SER A 189 -5.00 13.28 1.61
N ASP A 190 -5.76 14.36 1.80
CA ASP A 190 -5.83 15.09 3.08
C ASP A 190 -6.37 14.19 4.20
N LEU A 191 -7.45 13.45 3.96
CA LEU A 191 -8.02 12.50 4.92
C LEU A 191 -7.08 11.33 5.20
N GLN A 192 -6.33 10.84 4.21
CA GLN A 192 -5.30 9.80 4.39
C GLN A 192 -4.15 10.30 5.25
N TRP A 193 -3.68 11.54 5.04
CA TRP A 193 -2.63 12.15 5.86
C TRP A 193 -3.10 12.41 7.30
N ASN A 194 -4.32 12.91 7.48
CA ASN A 194 -4.93 13.08 8.80
C ASN A 194 -5.10 11.74 9.54
N LEU A 195 -5.57 10.68 8.85
CA LEU A 195 -5.67 9.33 9.40
C LEU A 195 -4.29 8.78 9.79
N MET A 196 -3.27 8.95 8.94
CA MET A 196 -1.90 8.49 9.23
C MET A 196 -1.29 9.22 10.44
N ASN A 197 -1.55 10.51 10.59
CA ASN A 197 -1.16 11.27 11.78
C ASN A 197 -1.89 10.80 13.04
N GLN A 198 -3.20 10.54 12.96
CA GLN A 198 -3.97 9.97 14.07
C GLN A 198 -3.48 8.56 14.44
N GLU A 199 -3.20 7.70 13.47
CA GLU A 199 -2.59 6.39 13.73
C GLU A 199 -1.21 6.50 14.39
N MET A 200 -0.39 7.49 14.01
CA MET A 200 0.92 7.71 14.62
C MET A 200 0.78 8.25 16.05
N GLN A 201 -0.17 9.14 16.31
CA GLN A 201 -0.52 9.60 17.66
C GLN A 201 -1.02 8.45 18.54
N MET A 202 -1.97 7.64 18.06
CA MET A 202 -2.47 6.46 18.78
C MET A 202 -1.34 5.48 19.10
N LYS A 203 -0.44 5.18 18.14
CA LYS A 203 0.74 4.32 18.38
C LYS A 203 1.66 4.90 19.45
N SER A 204 1.87 6.22 19.49
CA SER A 204 2.68 6.87 20.54
C SER A 204 2.01 6.81 21.93
N GLN A 205 0.67 6.98 21.99
CA GLN A 205 -0.10 6.86 23.23
C GLN A 205 -0.15 5.41 23.73
N ASP A 206 -0.29 4.42 22.84
CA ASP A 206 -0.21 3.00 23.22
C ASP A 206 1.21 2.62 23.72
N SER A 207 2.29 3.16 23.14
CA SER A 207 3.64 2.94 23.69
C SER A 207 3.84 3.59 25.07
N GLN A 208 3.32 4.80 25.29
CA GLN A 208 3.36 5.45 26.61
C GLN A 208 2.53 4.66 27.65
N LYS A 209 1.36 4.17 27.24
CA LYS A 209 0.46 3.32 28.05
C LYS A 209 1.09 1.96 28.37
N GLN A 210 1.86 1.37 27.44
CA GLN A 210 2.67 0.18 27.72
C GLN A 210 3.76 0.49 28.75
N GLU A 211 4.54 1.56 28.55
CA GLU A 211 5.59 1.98 29.49
C GLU A 211 5.04 2.23 30.91
N LEU A 212 3.93 2.96 31.03
CA LEU A 212 3.24 3.20 32.31
C LEU A 212 2.71 1.90 32.96
N THR A 213 2.27 0.92 32.15
CA THR A 213 1.85 -0.40 32.63
C THR A 213 3.03 -1.21 33.14
N GLU A 214 4.17 -1.20 32.45
CA GLU A 214 5.41 -1.86 32.88
C GLU A 214 5.98 -1.21 34.17
N GLN A 215 5.94 0.12 34.27
CA GLN A 215 6.30 0.84 35.50
C GLN A 215 5.38 0.46 36.68
N LEU A 216 4.08 0.31 36.45
CA LEU A 216 3.12 -0.19 37.43
C LEU A 216 3.39 -1.63 37.87
N ASP A 217 3.66 -2.54 36.94
CA ASP A 217 4.00 -3.94 37.24
C ASP A 217 5.28 -4.05 38.08
N VAL A 218 6.29 -3.21 37.80
CA VAL A 218 7.53 -3.13 38.59
C VAL A 218 7.28 -2.58 40.00
N LEU A 219 6.42 -1.57 40.15
CA LEU A 219 6.04 -1.05 41.48
C LEU A 219 5.18 -2.05 42.27
N HIS A 220 4.25 -2.75 41.62
CA HIS A 220 3.46 -3.80 42.23
C HIS A 220 4.32 -4.96 42.74
N LYS A 221 5.31 -5.42 41.94
CA LYS A 221 6.28 -6.45 42.38
C LYS A 221 7.07 -6.00 43.61
N LYS A 222 7.64 -4.79 43.59
CA LYS A 222 8.38 -4.23 44.74
C LYS A 222 7.52 -4.08 45.98
N TRP A 223 6.27 -3.64 45.84
CA TRP A 223 5.32 -3.57 46.95
C TRP A 223 4.96 -4.97 47.49
N GLN A 224 4.82 -5.97 46.61
CA GLN A 224 4.55 -7.35 46.98
C GLN A 224 5.76 -8.00 47.70
N GLU A 225 6.98 -7.74 47.23
CA GLU A 225 8.24 -8.14 47.87
C GLU A 225 8.38 -7.52 49.27
N ALA A 226 8.17 -6.20 49.40
CA ALA A 226 8.19 -5.52 50.69
C ALA A 226 7.10 -6.04 51.64
N SER A 227 5.90 -6.33 51.12
CA SER A 227 4.81 -6.93 51.91
C SER A 227 5.16 -8.33 52.43
N GLN A 228 5.88 -9.14 51.63
CA GLN A 228 6.40 -10.44 52.08
C GLN A 228 7.49 -10.29 53.15
N GLN A 229 8.36 -9.28 53.03
CA GLN A 229 9.38 -8.98 54.04
C GLN A 229 8.75 -8.57 55.38
N ILE A 230 7.73 -7.70 55.36
CA ILE A 230 6.97 -7.30 56.55
C ILE A 230 6.32 -8.52 57.24
N LEU A 231 5.67 -9.41 56.49
CA LEU A 231 5.11 -10.65 57.03
C LEU A 231 6.18 -11.57 57.64
N ALA A 232 7.36 -11.66 57.02
CA ALA A 232 8.49 -12.44 57.54
C ALA A 232 9.14 -11.82 58.79
N LEU A 233 9.06 -10.49 58.95
CA LEU A 233 9.51 -9.77 60.15
C LEU A 233 8.52 -9.96 61.30
N GLN A 234 7.21 -9.79 61.05
CA GLN A 234 6.15 -10.06 62.03
C GLN A 234 6.17 -11.51 62.54
N ALA A 235 6.50 -12.48 61.68
CA ALA A 235 6.68 -13.87 62.09
C ALA A 235 7.90 -14.09 63.01
N LYS A 236 8.97 -13.28 62.88
CA LYS A 236 10.11 -13.28 63.81
C LYS A 236 9.77 -12.59 65.13
N GLU A 237 9.08 -11.46 65.09
CA GLU A 237 8.59 -10.75 66.30
C GLU A 237 7.71 -11.67 67.15
N ALA A 238 6.76 -12.39 66.53
CA ALA A 238 5.92 -13.37 67.23
C ALA A 238 6.73 -14.53 67.84
N LEU A 239 7.78 -15.00 67.16
CA LEU A 239 8.69 -16.02 67.70
C LEU A 239 9.52 -15.48 68.88
N LEU A 240 9.98 -14.23 68.81
CA LEU A 240 10.72 -13.57 69.89
C LEU A 240 9.85 -13.40 71.12
N ALA A 241 8.61 -12.92 70.97
CA ALA A 241 7.65 -12.81 72.06
C ALA A 241 7.34 -14.17 72.73
N GLU A 242 7.28 -15.27 71.96
CA GLU A 242 7.18 -16.64 72.51
C GLU A 242 8.42 -17.01 73.34
N LYS A 243 9.62 -16.56 72.94
CA LYS A 243 10.85 -16.82 73.70
C LYS A 243 10.97 -15.93 74.94
N GLU A 244 10.54 -14.69 74.87
CA GLU A 244 10.46 -13.78 76.03
C GLU A 244 9.47 -14.30 77.08
N GLN A 245 8.26 -14.70 76.66
CA GLN A 245 7.33 -15.38 77.57
C GLN A 245 7.97 -16.63 78.16
N ARG A 246 8.71 -17.42 77.38
CA ARG A 246 9.39 -18.61 77.91
C ARG A 246 10.57 -18.29 78.84
N ILE A 247 11.22 -17.14 78.71
CA ILE A 247 12.24 -16.65 79.64
C ILE A 247 11.56 -16.26 80.97
N GLN A 248 10.51 -15.43 80.93
CA GLN A 248 9.72 -15.06 82.12
C GLN A 248 9.16 -16.29 82.86
N ASP A 249 8.69 -17.27 82.10
CA ASP A 249 8.19 -18.57 82.58
C ASP A 249 9.29 -19.43 83.24
N LEU A 250 10.57 -19.24 82.90
CA LEU A 250 11.72 -19.88 83.55
C LEU A 250 12.25 -19.06 84.73
N GLU A 251 12.26 -17.74 84.64
CA GLU A 251 12.63 -16.81 85.73
C GLU A 251 11.68 -16.97 86.93
N GLN A 252 10.37 -17.06 86.70
CA GLN A 252 9.39 -17.35 87.76
C GLN A 252 9.64 -18.71 88.43
N LYS A 253 10.01 -19.74 87.65
CA LYS A 253 10.34 -21.07 88.20
C LYS A 253 11.66 -21.07 88.98
N LEU A 254 12.63 -20.26 88.56
CA LEU A 254 13.91 -20.11 89.25
C LEU A 254 13.73 -19.31 90.55
N PHE A 255 12.93 -18.23 90.54
CA PHE A 255 12.53 -17.49 91.74
C PHE A 255 11.85 -18.40 92.77
N LEU A 256 10.87 -19.22 92.35
CA LEU A 256 10.21 -20.19 93.22
C LEU A 256 11.19 -21.25 93.78
N GLN A 257 12.18 -21.69 92.97
CA GLN A 257 13.26 -22.56 93.46
C GLN A 257 14.20 -21.86 94.46
N GLU A 258 14.40 -20.55 94.36
CA GLU A 258 15.15 -19.77 95.34
C GLU A 258 14.37 -19.59 96.65
N GLU A 259 13.05 -19.34 96.59
CA GLU A 259 12.16 -19.35 97.76
C GLU A 259 12.15 -20.73 98.45
N ASP A 260 11.95 -21.83 97.71
CA ASP A 260 12.06 -23.20 98.22
C ASP A 260 13.44 -23.46 98.85
N SER A 261 14.52 -22.97 98.22
CA SER A 261 15.88 -23.09 98.74
C SER A 261 16.06 -22.34 100.07
N ILE A 262 15.42 -21.17 100.24
CA ILE A 262 15.40 -20.41 101.49
C ILE A 262 14.58 -21.14 102.57
N ILE A 263 13.39 -21.66 102.23
CA ILE A 263 12.55 -22.45 103.13
C ILE A 263 13.30 -23.69 103.60
N VAL A 264 13.94 -24.44 102.70
CA VAL A 264 14.75 -25.63 103.02
C VAL A 264 15.97 -25.28 103.87
N LYS A 265 16.62 -24.13 103.66
CA LYS A 265 17.71 -23.64 104.56
C LYS A 265 17.17 -23.34 105.96
N ASN A 266 16.03 -22.67 106.07
CA ASN A 266 15.40 -22.35 107.34
C ASN A 266 14.99 -23.63 108.09
N MET A 267 14.29 -24.55 107.44
CA MET A 267 13.93 -25.87 108.01
C MET A 267 15.15 -26.66 108.46
N LYS A 268 16.24 -26.69 107.66
CA LYS A 268 17.52 -27.31 108.07
C LYS A 268 18.11 -26.64 109.30
N SER A 269 18.01 -25.32 109.42
CA SER A 269 18.49 -24.58 110.60
C SER A 269 17.69 -24.90 111.88
N GLU A 270 16.40 -25.20 111.76
CA GLU A 270 15.54 -25.59 112.88
C GLU A 270 15.73 -27.05 113.27
N LEU A 271 15.80 -27.95 112.28
CA LEU A 271 16.19 -29.35 112.49
C LEU A 271 17.58 -29.45 113.15
N ALA A 272 18.52 -28.54 112.85
CA ALA A 272 19.82 -28.48 113.53
C ALA A 272 19.76 -27.99 114.99
N LYS A 273 18.67 -27.32 115.42
CA LYS A 273 18.42 -26.98 116.83
C LYS A 273 17.81 -28.15 117.60
N PHE A 274 17.06 -29.03 116.93
CA PHE A 274 16.32 -30.12 117.56
C PHE A 274 17.22 -31.04 118.43
N PRO A 275 18.39 -31.54 117.95
CA PRO A 275 19.30 -32.33 118.79
C PRO A 275 19.95 -31.57 119.95
N LYS A 276 19.85 -30.23 120.02
CA LYS A 276 20.25 -29.47 121.21
C LYS A 276 19.16 -29.51 122.27
N MET A 277 17.92 -29.19 121.88
CA MET A 277 16.75 -29.29 122.76
C MET A 277 16.51 -30.72 123.25
N GLU A 278 16.79 -31.75 122.45
CA GLU A 278 16.75 -33.15 122.90
C GLU A 278 17.79 -33.45 123.98
N ARG A 279 19.02 -32.94 123.85
CA ARG A 279 20.07 -33.08 124.88
C ARG A 279 19.75 -32.27 126.14
N GLU A 280 19.21 -31.07 126.00
CA GLU A 280 18.75 -30.22 127.12
C GLU A 280 17.59 -30.91 127.87
N LEU A 281 16.61 -31.48 127.14
CA LEU A 281 15.55 -32.30 127.73
C LEU A 281 16.07 -33.57 128.40
N GLN A 282 17.12 -34.19 127.86
CA GLN A 282 17.74 -35.36 128.48
C GLN A 282 18.54 -34.99 129.75
N GLN A 283 19.33 -33.92 129.71
CA GLN A 283 20.02 -33.37 130.90
C GLN A 283 19.01 -33.01 132.01
N LEU A 284 17.94 -32.30 131.68
CA LEU A 284 16.87 -31.98 132.63
C LEU A 284 16.17 -33.23 133.18
N ARG A 285 16.06 -34.33 132.41
CA ARG A 285 15.54 -35.62 132.89
C ARG A 285 16.52 -36.33 133.83
N GLU A 286 17.81 -36.30 133.51
CA GLU A 286 18.90 -36.88 134.32
C GLU A 286 19.05 -36.11 135.65
N GLU A 287 19.01 -34.78 135.63
CA GLU A 287 18.94 -33.92 136.82
C GLU A 287 17.68 -34.23 137.66
N ASN A 288 16.52 -34.36 137.03
CA ASN A 288 15.28 -34.74 137.73
C ASN A 288 15.29 -36.20 138.24
N ALA A 289 16.18 -37.07 137.76
CA ALA A 289 16.40 -38.41 138.31
C ALA A 289 17.33 -38.33 139.53
N PHE A 290 18.48 -37.66 139.39
CA PHE A 290 19.43 -37.41 140.47
C PHE A 290 18.79 -36.68 141.67
N LEU A 291 17.93 -35.69 141.42
CA LEU A 291 17.18 -34.98 142.48
C LEU A 291 16.08 -35.82 143.16
N ARG A 292 15.65 -36.94 142.54
CA ARG A 292 14.79 -37.95 143.20
C ARG A 292 15.62 -38.91 144.03
N GLU A 293 16.69 -39.46 143.47
CA GLU A 293 17.64 -40.32 144.19
C GLU A 293 18.22 -39.61 145.43
N MET A 294 18.60 -38.32 145.32
CA MET A 294 19.05 -37.52 146.45
C MET A 294 17.97 -37.26 147.50
N LYS A 295 16.68 -37.23 147.13
CA LYS A 295 15.57 -37.17 148.10
C LYS A 295 15.35 -38.51 148.80
N GLU A 296 15.46 -39.62 148.08
CA GLU A 296 15.33 -40.97 148.61
C GLU A 296 16.48 -41.29 149.58
N ASN A 297 17.72 -40.98 149.21
CA ASN A 297 18.89 -41.06 150.10
C ASN A 297 18.77 -40.15 151.34
N ASN A 298 18.20 -38.94 151.20
CA ASN A 298 17.85 -38.08 152.34
C ASN A 298 16.69 -38.63 153.20
N GLY A 299 15.85 -39.51 152.66
CA GLY A 299 14.83 -40.25 153.40
C GLY A 299 15.48 -41.33 154.25
N LEU A 300 16.30 -42.19 153.64
CA LEU A 300 17.04 -43.26 154.32
C LEU A 300 17.91 -42.71 155.47
N LEU A 301 18.64 -41.61 155.24
CA LEU A 301 19.45 -40.97 156.30
C LEU A 301 18.59 -40.42 157.45
N ARG A 302 17.34 -39.99 157.21
CA ARG A 302 16.41 -39.62 158.31
C ARG A 302 15.94 -40.84 159.07
N GLU A 303 15.59 -41.93 158.38
CA GLU A 303 15.18 -43.18 159.03
C GLU A 303 16.30 -43.77 159.89
N GLU A 304 17.56 -43.70 159.44
CA GLU A 304 18.73 -44.07 160.26
C GLU A 304 18.90 -43.14 161.47
N VAL A 305 18.81 -41.82 161.30
CA VAL A 305 18.92 -40.84 162.39
C VAL A 305 17.80 -41.02 163.42
N GLU A 306 16.55 -41.22 162.99
CA GLU A 306 15.44 -41.56 163.89
C GLU A 306 15.65 -42.93 164.56
N GLY A 307 16.20 -43.90 163.82
CA GLY A 307 16.57 -45.23 164.34
C GLY A 307 17.66 -45.16 165.42
N LEU A 308 18.56 -44.18 165.34
CA LEU A 308 19.55 -43.87 166.39
C LEU A 308 18.91 -43.14 167.58
N HIS A 309 18.05 -42.14 167.35
CA HIS A 309 17.32 -41.46 168.44
C HIS A 309 16.45 -42.45 169.24
N ARG A 310 15.70 -43.33 168.58
CA ARG A 310 14.91 -44.41 169.22
C ARG A 310 15.76 -45.43 169.99
N LYS A 311 17.07 -45.51 169.74
CA LYS A 311 18.01 -46.30 170.56
C LYS A 311 18.49 -45.49 171.76
N LEU A 312 18.80 -44.20 171.57
CA LEU A 312 19.21 -43.28 172.64
C LEU A 312 18.13 -43.20 173.74
N GLU A 313 16.87 -42.96 173.38
CA GLU A 313 15.74 -42.94 174.33
C GLU A 313 15.59 -44.21 175.17
N ARG A 314 16.06 -45.37 174.67
CA ARG A 314 16.02 -46.65 175.40
C ARG A 314 17.17 -46.75 176.39
N PHE A 315 18.36 -46.27 176.01
CA PHE A 315 19.49 -46.18 176.94
C PHE A 315 19.23 -45.15 178.06
N GLU A 316 18.62 -44.00 177.75
CA GLU A 316 18.23 -43.00 178.75
C GLU A 316 17.23 -43.56 179.78
N LYS A 317 16.26 -44.37 179.34
CA LYS A 317 15.30 -45.04 180.24
C LYS A 317 15.97 -46.09 181.13
N LEU A 318 16.84 -46.93 180.57
CA LEU A 318 17.67 -47.86 181.34
C LEU A 318 18.57 -47.15 182.36
N GLN A 319 19.09 -45.97 182.00
CA GLN A 319 19.93 -45.16 182.88
C GLN A 319 19.13 -44.52 184.02
N ALA A 320 17.87 -44.11 183.77
CA ALA A 320 16.95 -43.66 184.82
C ALA A 320 16.54 -44.79 185.79
N GLU A 321 16.32 -46.01 185.28
CA GLU A 321 16.09 -47.21 186.10
C GLU A 321 17.33 -47.57 186.95
N LEU A 322 18.54 -47.40 186.40
CA LEU A 322 19.79 -47.59 187.14
C LEU A 322 19.91 -46.61 188.33
N VAL A 323 19.66 -45.31 188.09
CA VAL A 323 19.71 -44.27 189.15
C VAL A 323 18.68 -44.53 190.25
N ALA A 324 17.49 -45.04 189.91
CA ALA A 324 16.50 -45.44 190.91
C ALA A 324 17.00 -46.59 191.81
N LEU A 325 17.68 -47.59 191.23
CA LEU A 325 18.28 -48.70 191.97
C LEU A 325 19.49 -48.26 192.80
N GLU A 326 20.29 -47.30 192.34
CA GLU A 326 21.40 -46.74 193.09
C GLU A 326 20.93 -45.96 194.34
N LEU A 327 19.78 -45.29 194.26
CA LEU A 327 19.19 -44.53 195.37
C LEU A 327 18.60 -45.43 196.49
N ASP A 328 18.24 -46.68 196.18
CA ASP A 328 17.91 -47.69 197.20
C ASP A 328 19.13 -48.48 197.70
N LYS A 329 20.18 -48.59 196.88
CA LYS A 329 21.47 -49.16 197.25
C LYS A 329 22.18 -48.34 198.34
N GLU A 330 22.20 -47.01 198.24
CA GLU A 330 22.79 -46.12 199.26
C GLU A 330 22.16 -46.33 200.67
N LYS A 331 20.83 -46.48 200.73
CA LYS A 331 20.09 -46.71 201.98
C LYS A 331 20.46 -48.01 202.69
N LEU A 332 20.97 -49.01 201.95
CA LEU A 332 21.44 -50.28 202.49
C LEU A 332 22.95 -50.27 202.77
N GLN A 333 23.75 -49.50 202.02
CA GLN A 333 25.18 -49.35 202.28
C GLN A 333 25.48 -48.72 203.65
N GLY A 334 24.62 -47.80 204.13
CA GLY A 334 24.68 -47.25 205.49
C GLY A 334 24.49 -48.26 206.65
N ARG A 335 24.28 -49.56 206.34
CA ARG A 335 24.27 -50.66 207.32
C ARG A 335 25.41 -51.67 207.13
N LEU A 336 26.30 -51.47 206.15
CA LEU A 336 27.32 -52.45 205.76
C LEU A 336 28.77 -51.93 205.89
N ASP A 337 29.00 -50.68 206.28
CA ASP A 337 30.34 -50.15 206.64
C ASP A 337 30.90 -50.69 207.98
N SER A 338 30.53 -51.92 208.34
CA SER A 338 31.30 -52.76 209.25
C SER A 338 31.77 -54.00 208.48
N TRP A 339 33.09 -54.24 208.50
CA TRP A 339 33.84 -55.31 207.79
C TRP A 339 33.98 -55.12 206.25
N GLU A 340 35.13 -55.26 205.55
CA GLU A 340 36.58 -55.22 205.91
C GLU A 340 37.50 -54.88 204.66
N LYS A 341 38.73 -55.42 204.46
CA LYS A 341 39.83 -54.81 203.60
C LYS A 341 40.56 -55.75 202.55
N LEU A 342 41.39 -55.15 201.64
CA LEU A 342 42.48 -55.70 200.72
C LEU A 342 42.06 -56.37 199.35
N ASP A 343 42.83 -56.56 198.24
CA ASP A 343 44.17 -56.18 197.64
C ASP A 343 44.18 -56.63 196.11
N GLN A 344 45.13 -56.60 195.11
CA GLN A 344 46.46 -56.02 194.64
C GLN A 344 46.56 -56.31 193.06
N SER A 345 47.58 -56.20 192.15
CA SER A 345 49.02 -55.77 191.97
C SER A 345 49.48 -55.69 190.45
N THR A 346 50.60 -55.00 190.09
CA THR A 346 51.62 -55.08 188.94
C THR A 346 51.33 -55.60 187.49
N GLY A 347 52.12 -55.32 186.40
CA GLY A 347 53.20 -54.33 186.08
C GLY A 347 54.34 -54.71 185.04
N LEU A 348 54.65 -53.83 184.03
CA LEU A 348 55.93 -53.61 183.23
C LEU A 348 56.43 -54.62 182.12
N ASP A 349 57.45 -54.37 181.23
CA ASP A 349 57.88 -53.23 180.32
C ASP A 349 59.14 -53.53 179.39
N ILE A 350 59.47 -52.67 178.37
CA ILE A 350 60.79 -52.31 177.73
C ILE A 350 61.44 -53.01 176.47
N ASN A 351 62.53 -52.41 175.92
CA ASN A 351 63.12 -52.47 174.54
C ASN A 351 64.62 -52.92 174.40
N ALA A 352 65.05 -53.13 173.13
CA ALA A 352 66.34 -52.75 172.48
C ALA A 352 67.61 -53.68 172.41
N ARG A 353 68.18 -53.76 171.19
CA ARG A 353 69.64 -53.89 170.88
C ARG A 353 69.95 -53.48 169.42
N ARG A 354 71.01 -52.68 169.20
CA ARG A 354 71.58 -52.29 167.88
C ARG A 354 73.08 -52.00 168.05
N LEU A 355 73.95 -52.53 167.17
CA LEU A 355 75.25 -51.91 166.78
C LEU A 355 76.10 -52.74 165.79
N GLU A 356 75.86 -54.06 165.65
CA GLU A 356 76.62 -54.90 164.70
C GLU A 356 76.22 -54.70 163.23
N GLU A 357 75.02 -54.15 163.00
CA GLU A 357 74.42 -53.88 161.67
C GLU A 357 75.30 -52.97 160.78
N ALA A 358 75.98 -52.00 161.38
CA ALA A 358 76.67 -50.91 160.68
C ALA A 358 77.85 -51.36 159.78
N ARG A 359 78.41 -52.55 160.01
CA ARG A 359 79.56 -53.06 159.24
C ARG A 359 79.15 -53.85 157.99
N ALA A 360 77.98 -54.49 158.00
CA ALA A 360 77.45 -55.21 156.84
C ALA A 360 76.91 -54.24 155.78
N GLN A 361 76.27 -53.16 156.23
CA GLN A 361 75.66 -52.13 155.37
C GLN A 361 76.61 -51.62 154.28
N LEU A 362 77.88 -51.33 154.59
CA LEU A 362 78.84 -50.80 153.61
C LEU A 362 79.19 -51.75 152.45
N GLN A 363 78.99 -53.07 152.58
CA GLN A 363 79.14 -54.01 151.47
C GLN A 363 77.85 -54.14 150.64
N GLU A 364 76.69 -53.96 151.28
CA GLU A 364 75.39 -53.87 150.62
C GLU A 364 75.27 -52.59 149.78
N GLU A 365 75.76 -51.45 150.29
CA GLU A 365 75.80 -50.16 149.59
C GLU A 365 76.59 -50.22 148.27
N LEU A 366 77.72 -50.94 148.22
CA LEU A 366 78.51 -51.06 147.00
C LEU A 366 77.74 -51.80 145.88
N LEU A 367 76.97 -52.84 146.25
CA LEU A 367 76.10 -53.57 145.33
C LEU A 367 74.87 -52.73 144.92
N LYS A 368 74.29 -51.96 145.85
CA LYS A 368 73.21 -51.00 145.54
C LYS A 368 73.68 -49.95 144.52
N VAL A 369 74.86 -49.38 144.66
CA VAL A 369 75.39 -48.38 143.71
C VAL A 369 75.61 -48.98 142.32
N GLN A 370 76.05 -50.25 142.22
CA GLN A 370 76.12 -50.94 140.92
C GLN A 370 74.74 -51.22 140.32
N GLY A 371 73.74 -51.58 141.14
CA GLY A 371 72.35 -51.72 140.72
C GLY A 371 71.75 -50.39 140.23
N GLN A 372 71.93 -49.31 140.98
CA GLN A 372 71.52 -47.94 140.62
C GLN A 372 72.15 -47.49 139.29
N LEU A 373 73.43 -47.79 139.04
CA LEU A 373 74.08 -47.44 137.77
C LEU A 373 73.49 -48.19 136.56
N LEU A 374 72.96 -49.40 136.76
CA LEU A 374 72.23 -50.16 135.74
C LEU A 374 70.79 -49.64 135.57
N GLU A 375 70.11 -49.30 136.66
CA GLU A 375 68.81 -48.65 136.62
C GLU A 375 68.86 -47.30 135.88
N GLU A 376 69.82 -46.43 136.17
CA GLU A 376 69.95 -45.12 135.50
C GLU A 376 70.28 -45.25 134.01
N LYS A 377 70.95 -46.33 133.59
CA LYS A 377 71.09 -46.66 132.16
C LYS A 377 69.74 -47.07 131.55
N SER A 378 68.99 -47.95 132.21
CA SER A 378 67.65 -48.36 131.75
C SER A 378 66.68 -47.18 131.69
N LYS A 379 66.65 -46.32 132.71
CA LYS A 379 65.87 -45.07 132.73
C LYS A 379 66.29 -44.13 131.60
N ARG A 380 67.60 -43.97 131.34
CA ARG A 380 68.10 -43.16 130.23
C ARG A 380 67.67 -43.70 128.86
N GLU A 381 67.71 -45.01 128.65
CA GLU A 381 67.24 -45.65 127.41
C GLU A 381 65.72 -45.50 127.23
N GLN A 382 64.93 -45.64 128.32
CA GLN A 382 63.50 -45.36 128.32
C GLN A 382 63.19 -43.89 128.02
N HIS A 383 63.91 -42.94 128.63
CA HIS A 383 63.77 -41.52 128.34
C HIS A 383 64.14 -41.20 126.89
N GLU A 384 65.21 -41.79 126.33
CA GLU A 384 65.58 -41.58 124.93
C GLU A 384 64.52 -42.15 123.96
N ALA A 385 63.91 -43.29 124.29
CA ALA A 385 62.77 -43.85 123.55
C ALA A 385 61.53 -42.93 123.61
N ILE A 386 61.21 -42.39 124.79
CA ILE A 386 60.13 -41.40 124.98
C ILE A 386 60.42 -40.12 124.20
N THR A 387 61.65 -39.59 124.24
CA THR A 387 62.05 -38.40 123.47
C THR A 387 61.89 -38.62 121.97
N LYS A 388 62.31 -39.79 121.44
CA LYS A 388 62.11 -40.15 120.03
C LYS A 388 60.61 -40.31 119.68
N GLY A 389 59.79 -40.78 120.61
CA GLY A 389 58.33 -40.83 120.47
C GLY A 389 57.69 -39.43 120.43
N LEU A 390 58.09 -38.54 121.33
CA LEU A 390 57.64 -37.15 121.39
C LEU A 390 58.07 -36.35 120.16
N GLN A 391 59.31 -36.51 119.69
CA GLN A 391 59.80 -35.90 118.44
C GLN A 391 58.95 -36.32 117.22
N LYS A 392 58.61 -37.61 117.11
CA LYS A 392 57.68 -38.10 116.06
C LYS A 392 56.29 -37.47 116.19
N ARG A 393 55.76 -37.32 117.41
CA ARG A 393 54.43 -36.71 117.64
C ARG A 393 54.42 -35.21 117.34
N VAL A 394 55.49 -34.48 117.68
CA VAL A 394 55.67 -33.07 117.29
C VAL A 394 55.73 -32.92 115.77
N HIS A 395 56.44 -33.80 115.07
CA HIS A 395 56.49 -33.79 113.59
C HIS A 395 55.12 -34.04 112.93
N LEU A 396 54.30 -34.90 113.51
CA LEU A 396 52.91 -35.11 113.06
C LEU A 396 52.04 -33.88 113.32
N LEU A 397 52.09 -33.32 114.53
CA LEU A 397 51.35 -32.09 114.88
C LEU A 397 51.76 -30.88 114.02
N VAL A 398 53.03 -30.78 113.61
CA VAL A 398 53.51 -29.78 112.66
C VAL A 398 52.88 -29.97 111.27
N LYS A 399 52.79 -31.22 110.78
CA LYS A 399 52.11 -31.52 109.50
C LYS A 399 50.60 -31.26 109.57
N GLU A 400 49.95 -31.60 110.69
CA GLU A 400 48.53 -31.33 110.91
C GLU A 400 48.25 -29.82 110.94
N ARG A 401 49.10 -29.04 111.64
CA ARG A 401 49.08 -27.56 111.60
C ARG A 401 49.21 -27.02 110.18
N ASP A 402 50.15 -27.54 109.39
CA ASP A 402 50.42 -27.02 108.05
C ASP A 402 49.33 -27.41 107.03
N LEU A 403 48.71 -28.58 107.20
CA LEU A 403 47.49 -28.97 106.47
C LEU A 403 46.29 -28.07 106.85
N MET A 404 46.06 -27.83 108.14
CA MET A 404 45.01 -26.92 108.59
C MET A 404 45.25 -25.49 108.11
N ARG A 405 46.52 -25.03 108.06
CA ARG A 405 46.87 -23.72 107.48
C ARG A 405 46.58 -23.66 105.99
N GLY A 406 47.03 -24.62 105.18
CA GLY A 406 46.74 -24.63 103.74
C GLY A 406 45.23 -24.67 103.42
N ILE A 407 44.42 -25.33 104.28
CA ILE A 407 42.96 -25.29 104.19
C ILE A 407 42.43 -23.89 104.52
N LEU A 408 42.87 -23.27 105.61
CA LEU A 408 42.47 -21.90 105.99
C LEU A 408 42.89 -20.87 104.94
N ASP A 409 44.13 -20.93 104.43
CA ASP A 409 44.63 -20.05 103.38
C ASP A 409 43.77 -20.15 102.10
N SER A 410 43.27 -21.35 101.76
CA SER A 410 42.34 -21.55 100.63
C SER A 410 40.96 -20.93 100.89
N TYR A 411 40.47 -20.98 102.14
CA TYR A 411 39.23 -20.29 102.53
C TYR A 411 39.40 -18.78 102.60
N ASP A 412 40.57 -18.25 102.96
CA ASP A 412 40.83 -16.80 102.97
C ASP A 412 40.93 -16.22 101.55
N ILE A 413 41.51 -16.96 100.58
CA ILE A 413 41.47 -16.59 99.15
C ILE A 413 40.03 -16.56 98.64
N GLU A 414 39.20 -17.53 99.03
CA GLU A 414 37.78 -17.50 98.70
C GLU A 414 37.03 -16.36 99.42
N LEU A 415 37.27 -16.16 100.71
CA LEU A 415 36.56 -15.17 101.54
C LEU A 415 37.02 -13.73 101.29
N SER A 416 38.16 -13.53 100.61
CA SER A 416 38.65 -12.24 100.09
C SER A 416 37.51 -11.48 99.38
N PRO A 417 36.93 -10.43 100.01
CA PRO A 417 35.77 -9.75 99.44
C PRO A 417 36.13 -9.06 98.12
N THR A 418 37.39 -8.60 98.02
CA THR A 418 37.96 -7.87 96.89
C THR A 418 38.01 -8.69 95.61
N GLU A 419 38.37 -9.98 95.69
CA GLU A 419 38.58 -10.83 94.51
C GLU A 419 37.26 -11.44 94.02
N ARG A 420 36.39 -11.90 94.94
CA ARG A 420 34.99 -12.23 94.61
C ARG A 420 34.25 -11.03 94.01
N SER A 421 34.39 -9.84 94.61
CA SER A 421 33.82 -8.60 94.06
C SER A 421 34.33 -8.31 92.65
N ARG A 422 35.65 -8.27 92.44
CA ARG A 422 36.26 -8.00 91.13
C ARG A 422 35.80 -8.99 90.06
N GLN A 423 35.73 -10.28 90.38
CA GLN A 423 35.34 -11.31 89.43
C GLN A 423 33.83 -11.26 89.13
N LEU A 424 33.00 -10.93 90.11
CA LEU A 424 31.57 -10.68 89.90
C LEU A 424 31.33 -9.44 89.03
N SER A 425 32.00 -8.32 89.33
CA SER A 425 31.91 -7.08 88.54
C SER A 425 32.38 -7.25 87.09
N LEU A 426 33.37 -8.12 86.83
CA LEU A 426 33.75 -8.47 85.46
C LEU A 426 32.61 -9.20 84.73
N ARG A 427 32.01 -10.23 85.35
CA ARG A 427 30.92 -10.99 84.72
C ARG A 427 29.62 -10.19 84.58
N VAL A 428 29.35 -9.27 85.52
CA VAL A 428 28.25 -8.29 85.39
C VAL A 428 28.51 -7.39 84.19
N ARG A 429 29.72 -6.85 84.03
CA ARG A 429 30.07 -6.00 82.89
C ARG A 429 30.04 -6.74 81.55
N GLU A 430 30.47 -7.99 81.51
CA GLU A 430 30.33 -8.87 80.34
C GLU A 430 28.85 -9.10 79.98
N ALA A 431 27.97 -9.25 80.98
CA ALA A 431 26.52 -9.37 80.76
C ALA A 431 25.90 -8.05 80.30
N GLU A 432 26.24 -6.92 80.93
CA GLU A 432 25.83 -5.56 80.53
C GLU A 432 26.23 -5.26 79.07
N GLU A 433 27.46 -5.60 78.69
CA GLU A 433 27.93 -5.47 77.31
C GLU A 433 27.14 -6.36 76.32
N MET A 434 26.73 -7.56 76.73
CA MET A 434 25.93 -8.45 75.88
C MET A 434 24.47 -7.98 75.77
N VAL A 435 23.89 -7.45 76.85
CA VAL A 435 22.57 -6.81 76.83
C VAL A 435 22.59 -5.58 75.91
N GLN A 436 23.57 -4.68 76.05
CA GLN A 436 23.70 -3.51 75.17
C GLN A 436 23.87 -3.88 73.69
N LYS A 437 24.57 -4.99 73.38
CA LYS A 437 24.68 -5.49 71.99
C LYS A 437 23.36 -6.03 71.44
N VAL A 438 22.51 -6.63 72.29
CA VAL A 438 21.16 -7.07 71.92
C VAL A 438 20.21 -5.88 71.77
N GLU A 439 20.23 -4.92 72.71
CA GLU A 439 19.43 -3.68 72.64
C GLU A 439 19.76 -2.85 71.40
N ALA A 440 21.05 -2.71 71.06
CA ALA A 440 21.49 -2.06 69.84
C ALA A 440 21.01 -2.80 68.58
N HIS A 441 21.06 -4.14 68.56
CA HIS A 441 20.55 -4.93 67.44
C HIS A 441 19.01 -4.86 67.32
N CYS A 442 18.28 -4.84 68.43
CA CYS A 442 16.82 -4.68 68.41
C CYS A 442 16.42 -3.30 67.88
N THR A 443 17.04 -2.23 68.38
CA THR A 443 16.76 -0.86 67.90
C THR A 443 17.19 -0.63 66.45
N GLU A 444 18.26 -1.29 65.97
CA GLU A 444 18.61 -1.28 64.54
C GLU A 444 17.60 -2.06 63.68
N MET A 445 17.10 -3.20 64.15
CA MET A 445 16.02 -3.96 63.49
C MET A 445 14.71 -3.16 63.45
N GLU A 446 14.31 -2.50 64.54
CA GLU A 446 13.13 -1.63 64.62
C GLU A 446 13.23 -0.44 63.64
N ALA A 447 14.43 0.14 63.48
CA ALA A 447 14.69 1.18 62.49
C ALA A 447 14.54 0.66 61.05
N GLN A 448 15.04 -0.55 60.75
CA GLN A 448 14.88 -1.20 59.44
C GLN A 448 13.41 -1.57 59.15
N VAL A 449 12.65 -2.04 60.14
CA VAL A 449 11.19 -2.27 60.05
C VAL A 449 10.46 -0.96 59.74
N SER A 450 10.81 0.13 60.44
CA SER A 450 10.20 1.44 60.26
C SER A 450 10.48 2.02 58.87
N GLN A 451 11.73 1.95 58.40
CA GLN A 451 12.12 2.42 57.06
C GLN A 451 11.44 1.61 55.94
N THR A 452 11.42 0.27 56.04
CA THR A 452 10.77 -0.57 55.02
C THR A 452 9.25 -0.38 54.96
N LEU A 453 8.61 -0.05 56.08
CA LEU A 453 7.19 0.36 56.12
C LEU A 453 6.95 1.70 55.41
N GLU A 454 7.77 2.72 55.64
CA GLU A 454 7.65 4.00 54.91
C GLU A 454 7.91 3.83 53.42
N GLU A 455 8.93 3.06 53.02
CA GLU A 455 9.24 2.79 51.62
C GLU A 455 8.10 2.03 50.92
N ALA A 456 7.53 1.00 51.56
CA ALA A 456 6.37 0.28 51.03
C ALA A 456 5.14 1.20 50.89
N GLY A 457 4.87 2.04 51.89
CA GLY A 457 3.79 3.03 51.85
C GLY A 457 3.98 4.09 50.75
N ASN A 458 5.22 4.48 50.47
CA ASN A 458 5.55 5.45 49.43
C ASN A 458 5.61 4.84 48.02
N GLN A 459 5.88 3.54 47.87
CA GLN A 459 5.70 2.84 46.58
C GLN A 459 4.22 2.61 46.27
N LYS A 460 3.39 2.26 47.27
CA LYS A 460 1.95 2.12 47.07
C LYS A 460 1.31 3.42 46.53
N LYS A 461 1.56 4.56 47.18
CA LYS A 461 1.06 5.88 46.72
C LYS A 461 1.44 6.21 45.26
N ARG A 462 2.59 5.72 44.76
CA ARG A 462 2.99 5.90 43.35
C ARG A 462 2.21 4.99 42.40
N ALA A 463 1.96 3.74 42.79
CA ALA A 463 1.08 2.85 42.03
C ALA A 463 -0.35 3.42 41.97
N ASP A 464 -0.91 3.84 43.10
CA ASP A 464 -2.25 4.43 43.20
C ASP A 464 -2.41 5.65 42.24
N MET A 465 -1.38 6.49 42.07
CA MET A 465 -1.40 7.62 41.12
C MET A 465 -1.32 7.17 39.65
N LEU A 466 -0.43 6.23 39.33
CA LEU A 466 -0.25 5.74 37.95
C LEU A 466 -1.49 4.98 37.45
N GLU A 467 -2.22 4.28 38.33
CA GLU A 467 -3.52 3.68 37.98
C GLU A 467 -4.56 4.73 37.57
N VAL A 468 -4.59 5.89 38.25
CA VAL A 468 -5.47 7.01 37.90
C VAL A 468 -5.09 7.62 36.56
N GLU A 469 -3.79 7.80 36.27
CA GLU A 469 -3.34 8.25 34.94
C GLU A 469 -3.70 7.25 33.83
N LEU A 470 -3.55 5.94 34.06
CA LEU A 470 -4.01 4.93 33.10
C LEU A 470 -5.54 4.93 32.91
N GLN A 471 -6.35 5.24 33.92
CA GLN A 471 -7.79 5.41 33.75
C GLN A 471 -8.14 6.69 32.95
N LEU A 472 -7.38 7.76 33.14
CA LEU A 472 -7.54 9.00 32.37
C LEU A 472 -7.19 8.79 30.89
N LEU A 473 -6.09 8.08 30.60
CA LEU A 473 -5.69 7.73 29.23
C LEU A 473 -6.68 6.77 28.57
N LYS A 474 -7.17 5.74 29.28
CA LYS A 474 -8.22 4.84 28.78
C LYS A 474 -9.51 5.59 28.44
N SER A 475 -9.97 6.50 29.29
CA SER A 475 -11.21 7.26 29.06
C SER A 475 -11.09 8.28 27.91
N GLN A 476 -9.89 8.83 27.65
CA GLN A 476 -9.65 9.62 26.44
C GLN A 476 -9.71 8.78 25.15
N ALA A 477 -9.12 7.59 25.13
CA ALA A 477 -9.14 6.72 23.95
C ALA A 477 -10.56 6.31 23.50
N PHE A 478 -11.45 6.02 24.46
CA PHE A 478 -12.86 5.71 24.16
C PHE A 478 -13.65 6.87 23.53
N ALA A 479 -13.20 8.12 23.67
CA ALA A 479 -13.84 9.27 23.03
C ALA A 479 -13.50 9.37 21.52
N THR A 480 -12.37 8.81 21.09
CA THR A 480 -11.91 8.84 19.68
C THR A 480 -12.48 7.73 18.79
N ASP A 481 -12.76 6.54 19.34
CA ASP A 481 -13.34 5.41 18.58
C ASP A 481 -14.59 5.75 17.73
N PRO A 482 -15.62 6.45 18.23
CA PRO A 482 -16.79 6.79 17.42
C PRO A 482 -16.46 7.77 16.28
N SER A 483 -15.46 8.64 16.44
CA SER A 483 -14.99 9.54 15.38
C SER A 483 -14.34 8.75 14.23
N ILE A 484 -13.50 7.78 14.57
CA ILE A 484 -12.82 6.90 13.60
C ILE A 484 -13.85 6.06 12.81
N PHE A 485 -14.92 5.58 13.46
CA PHE A 485 -15.98 4.84 12.78
C PHE A 485 -16.70 5.70 11.73
N ILE A 486 -17.12 6.92 12.09
CA ILE A 486 -17.83 7.84 11.18
C ILE A 486 -16.96 8.21 9.97
N ALA A 487 -15.69 8.59 10.21
CA ALA A 487 -14.76 8.92 9.13
C ALA A 487 -14.52 7.75 8.15
N LYS A 488 -14.53 6.51 8.67
CA LYS A 488 -14.37 5.28 7.86
C LYS A 488 -15.62 4.95 7.05
N GLU A 489 -16.82 5.26 7.56
CA GLU A 489 -18.08 5.12 6.82
C GLU A 489 -18.21 6.18 5.71
N GLU A 490 -17.80 7.43 5.97
CA GLU A 490 -17.73 8.49 4.96
C GLU A 490 -16.71 8.16 3.86
N ALA A 491 -15.51 7.67 4.23
CA ALA A 491 -14.51 7.23 3.26
C ALA A 491 -15.02 6.09 2.34
N ASN A 492 -15.85 5.18 2.87
CA ASN A 492 -16.47 4.13 2.06
C ASN A 492 -17.58 4.66 1.14
N LYS A 493 -18.38 5.63 1.58
CA LYS A 493 -19.37 6.33 0.72
C LYS A 493 -18.69 7.08 -0.43
N LEU A 494 -17.56 7.75 -0.14
CA LEU A 494 -16.75 8.43 -1.15
C LEU A 494 -16.12 7.45 -2.16
N ARG A 495 -15.66 6.28 -1.72
CA ARG A 495 -15.16 5.21 -2.61
C ARG A 495 -16.22 4.72 -3.58
N LEU A 496 -17.42 4.39 -3.11
CA LEU A 496 -18.54 3.96 -3.95
C LEU A 496 -18.92 5.05 -4.98
N LYS A 497 -18.95 6.33 -4.57
CA LYS A 497 -19.23 7.44 -5.49
C LYS A 497 -18.13 7.64 -6.55
N ILE A 498 -16.88 7.30 -6.25
CA ILE A 498 -15.78 7.28 -7.24
C ILE A 498 -15.96 6.13 -8.22
N GLU A 499 -16.28 4.92 -7.74
CA GLU A 499 -16.52 3.74 -8.59
C GLU A 499 -17.70 3.98 -9.56
N GLU A 500 -18.77 4.61 -9.09
CA GLU A 500 -19.87 5.09 -9.96
C GLU A 500 -19.36 6.07 -11.03
N LEU A 501 -18.62 7.11 -10.66
CA LEU A 501 -18.11 8.13 -11.58
C LEU A 501 -17.07 7.58 -12.58
N GLU A 502 -16.27 6.60 -12.19
CA GLU A 502 -15.34 5.93 -13.10
C GLU A 502 -16.07 5.02 -14.09
N SER A 503 -17.20 4.41 -13.69
CA SER A 503 -18.08 3.69 -14.62
C SER A 503 -18.76 4.64 -15.63
N GLU A 504 -19.19 5.83 -15.20
CA GLU A 504 -19.75 6.86 -16.08
C GLU A 504 -18.67 7.42 -17.02
N ARG A 505 -17.44 7.66 -16.53
CA ARG A 505 -16.30 8.07 -17.36
C ARG A 505 -16.01 7.05 -18.45
N ASN A 506 -15.87 5.77 -18.11
CA ASN A 506 -15.59 4.70 -19.08
C ASN A 506 -16.66 4.65 -20.18
N ARG A 507 -17.94 4.76 -19.81
CA ARG A 507 -19.05 4.82 -20.77
C ARG A 507 -19.00 6.07 -21.66
N LEU A 508 -18.64 7.23 -21.11
CA LEU A 508 -18.46 8.46 -21.89
C LEU A 508 -17.25 8.38 -22.84
N GLU A 509 -16.17 7.70 -22.44
CA GLU A 509 -15.04 7.41 -23.33
C GLU A 509 -15.44 6.48 -24.49
N GLU A 510 -16.25 5.44 -24.24
CA GLU A 510 -16.79 4.56 -25.29
C GLU A 510 -17.72 5.32 -26.25
N ASP A 511 -18.66 6.13 -25.72
CA ASP A 511 -19.50 7.02 -26.51
C ASP A 511 -18.64 7.96 -27.38
N ASN A 512 -17.59 8.56 -26.81
CA ASN A 512 -16.72 9.51 -27.50
C ASN A 512 -15.87 8.85 -28.59
N ARG A 513 -15.24 7.70 -28.33
CA ARG A 513 -14.54 6.89 -29.36
C ARG A 513 -15.50 6.51 -30.50
N SER A 514 -16.76 6.23 -30.18
CA SER A 514 -17.79 5.97 -31.19
C SER A 514 -18.13 7.20 -32.05
N LEU A 515 -17.90 8.41 -31.57
CA LEU A 515 -18.15 9.67 -32.28
C LEU A 515 -16.90 10.10 -33.05
N GLU A 516 -15.70 9.91 -32.50
CA GLU A 516 -14.41 10.07 -33.16
C GLU A 516 -14.34 9.21 -34.44
N MET A 517 -14.67 7.91 -34.36
CA MET A 517 -14.71 7.04 -35.55
C MET A 517 -15.69 7.53 -36.63
N LYS A 518 -16.82 8.15 -36.25
CA LYS A 518 -17.80 8.72 -37.19
C LYS A 518 -17.27 10.02 -37.82
N LEU A 519 -16.59 10.85 -37.04
CA LEU A 519 -15.93 12.07 -37.52
C LEU A 519 -14.77 11.75 -38.46
N GLU A 520 -13.98 10.72 -38.16
CA GLU A 520 -12.93 10.20 -39.05
C GLU A 520 -13.55 9.65 -40.35
N GLN A 521 -14.63 8.88 -40.28
CA GLN A 521 -15.37 8.41 -41.45
C GLN A 521 -15.85 9.57 -42.35
N PHE A 522 -16.42 10.64 -41.76
CA PHE A 522 -16.81 11.83 -42.52
C PHE A 522 -15.61 12.60 -43.09
N THR A 523 -14.48 12.64 -42.36
CA THR A 523 -13.24 13.28 -42.82
C THR A 523 -12.63 12.54 -44.01
N LEU A 524 -12.63 11.20 -43.98
CA LEU A 524 -12.23 10.33 -45.09
C LEU A 524 -13.16 10.47 -46.31
N GLN A 525 -14.41 10.85 -46.11
CA GLN A 525 -15.37 11.21 -47.18
C GLN A 525 -15.22 12.66 -47.68
N GLY A 526 -14.26 13.43 -47.15
CA GLY A 526 -14.00 14.81 -47.58
C GLY A 526 -14.91 15.88 -46.97
N TYR A 527 -15.69 15.55 -45.95
CA TYR A 527 -16.46 16.56 -45.20
C TYR A 527 -15.54 17.34 -44.26
N HIS A 528 -15.72 18.66 -44.22
CA HIS A 528 -14.92 19.57 -43.40
C HIS A 528 -15.82 20.56 -42.66
N ASP A 529 -15.47 20.88 -41.41
CA ASP A 529 -16.17 21.86 -40.58
C ASP A 529 -15.91 23.28 -41.13
N PRO A 530 -16.93 23.99 -41.67
CA PRO A 530 -16.74 25.31 -42.27
C PRO A 530 -16.43 26.43 -41.26
N SER A 531 -16.52 26.15 -39.94
CA SER A 531 -16.10 27.10 -38.90
C SER A 531 -14.60 27.04 -38.61
N LYS A 532 -13.96 25.88 -38.85
CA LYS A 532 -12.53 25.63 -38.62
C LYS A 532 -11.71 25.62 -39.92
N THR A 533 -12.29 25.10 -40.99
CA THR A 533 -11.58 24.80 -42.25
C THR A 533 -12.31 25.42 -43.44
N LYS A 534 -11.72 26.48 -44.02
CA LYS A 534 -12.22 27.09 -45.26
C LYS A 534 -11.47 26.51 -46.46
N VAL A 535 -12.15 25.67 -47.24
CA VAL A 535 -11.60 25.13 -48.49
C VAL A 535 -11.39 26.25 -49.50
N LEU A 536 -10.18 26.35 -50.05
CA LEU A 536 -9.80 27.30 -51.08
C LEU A 536 -9.25 26.54 -52.30
N HIS A 537 -9.57 27.03 -53.50
CA HIS A 537 -8.96 26.59 -54.75
C HIS A 537 -8.71 27.81 -55.64
N PHE A 538 -7.79 27.68 -56.60
CA PHE A 538 -7.56 28.75 -57.58
C PHE A 538 -8.86 29.06 -58.36
N SER A 539 -9.11 30.35 -58.58
CA SER A 539 -10.27 30.84 -59.35
C SER A 539 -10.21 30.38 -60.81
N LEU A 540 -9.00 30.32 -61.37
CA LEU A 540 -8.62 29.60 -62.58
C LEU A 540 -7.97 28.28 -62.16
N ASN A 541 -8.72 27.18 -62.21
CA ASN A 541 -8.19 25.82 -61.99
C ASN A 541 -8.42 24.96 -63.25
N PRO A 542 -7.68 23.86 -63.45
CA PRO A 542 -7.79 23.05 -64.67
C PRO A 542 -9.21 22.54 -64.94
N ALA A 543 -9.99 22.23 -63.90
CA ALA A 543 -11.39 21.82 -64.06
C ALA A 543 -12.31 22.96 -64.52
N ARG A 544 -12.01 24.23 -64.19
CA ARG A 544 -12.72 25.40 -64.73
C ARG A 544 -12.26 25.72 -66.15
N LEU A 545 -10.96 25.59 -66.45
CA LEU A 545 -10.44 25.76 -67.80
C LEU A 545 -11.03 24.71 -68.76
N ALA A 546 -11.05 23.43 -68.39
CA ALA A 546 -11.71 22.39 -69.18
C ALA A 546 -13.22 22.62 -69.35
N ARG A 547 -13.94 23.08 -68.30
CA ARG A 547 -15.35 23.48 -68.43
C ARG A 547 -15.55 24.70 -69.33
N GLN A 548 -14.62 25.65 -69.32
CA GLN A 548 -14.66 26.83 -70.18
C GLN A 548 -14.37 26.43 -71.64
N GLN A 549 -13.34 25.60 -71.88
CA GLN A 549 -13.03 25.04 -73.19
C GLN A 549 -14.22 24.24 -73.74
N HIS A 550 -14.86 23.38 -72.96
CA HIS A 550 -16.09 22.69 -73.39
C HIS A 550 -17.28 23.64 -73.65
N LEU A 551 -17.33 24.80 -72.98
CA LEU A 551 -18.35 25.83 -73.25
C LEU A 551 -18.04 26.56 -74.58
N GLU A 552 -16.77 26.90 -74.81
CA GLU A 552 -16.26 27.53 -76.02
C GLU A 552 -16.36 26.59 -77.23
N GLU A 553 -16.03 25.30 -77.08
CA GLU A 553 -16.32 24.22 -78.03
C GLU A 553 -17.81 24.13 -78.33
N GLN A 554 -18.69 24.15 -77.31
CA GLN A 554 -20.13 24.09 -77.53
C GLN A 554 -20.66 25.34 -78.25
N VAL A 555 -20.10 26.53 -77.99
CA VAL A 555 -20.43 27.77 -78.73
C VAL A 555 -19.93 27.68 -80.17
N ASN A 556 -18.67 27.29 -80.39
CA ASN A 556 -18.08 27.12 -81.72
C ASN A 556 -18.86 26.11 -82.56
N LEU A 557 -19.26 24.96 -81.98
CA LEU A 557 -20.10 23.96 -82.63
C LEU A 557 -21.53 24.46 -82.91
N ARG A 558 -22.10 25.34 -82.06
CA ARG A 558 -23.38 26.01 -82.35
C ARG A 558 -23.23 26.99 -83.52
N GLU A 559 -22.22 27.86 -83.50
CA GLU A 559 -21.95 28.78 -84.61
C GLU A 559 -21.65 28.04 -85.92
N GLU A 560 -20.89 26.94 -85.87
CA GLU A 560 -20.62 26.11 -87.04
C GLU A 560 -21.90 25.42 -87.52
N CYS A 561 -22.74 24.91 -86.62
CA CYS A 561 -24.07 24.41 -86.99
C CYS A 561 -24.98 25.49 -87.59
N GLU A 562 -24.89 26.75 -87.15
CA GLU A 562 -25.64 27.87 -87.70
C GLU A 562 -25.11 28.30 -89.08
N ARG A 563 -23.78 28.41 -89.25
CA ARG A 563 -23.12 28.63 -90.54
C ARG A 563 -23.42 27.51 -91.54
N LEU A 564 -23.44 26.25 -91.10
CA LEU A 564 -23.79 25.10 -91.94
C LEU A 564 -25.29 25.09 -92.28
N ARG A 565 -26.18 25.46 -91.36
CA ARG A 565 -27.61 25.65 -91.66
C ARG A 565 -27.84 26.78 -92.66
N GLU A 566 -27.08 27.87 -92.57
CA GLU A 566 -27.17 29.00 -93.48
C GLU A 566 -26.58 28.68 -94.86
N LEU A 567 -25.46 27.96 -94.92
CA LEU A 567 -24.91 27.41 -96.17
C LEU A 567 -25.87 26.42 -96.82
N VAL A 568 -26.51 25.53 -96.04
CA VAL A 568 -27.57 24.64 -96.54
C VAL A 568 -28.76 25.45 -97.04
N ARG A 569 -29.19 26.52 -96.34
CA ARG A 569 -30.26 27.43 -96.82
C ARG A 569 -29.92 28.08 -98.17
N ILE A 570 -28.66 28.48 -98.38
CA ILE A 570 -28.17 29.05 -99.64
C ILE A 570 -28.12 27.99 -100.77
N LEU A 571 -27.71 26.75 -100.46
CA LEU A 571 -27.65 25.65 -101.43
C LEU A 571 -29.03 25.09 -101.78
N GLU A 572 -29.96 25.00 -100.82
CA GLU A 572 -31.36 24.65 -101.07
C GLU A 572 -32.09 25.78 -101.83
N GLY A 573 -31.68 27.03 -101.63
CA GLY A 573 -32.13 28.23 -102.35
C GLY A 573 -31.48 28.49 -103.73
N GLN A 574 -30.97 27.46 -104.41
CA GLN A 574 -30.41 27.51 -105.78
C GLN A 574 -29.39 28.63 -106.06
N GLY A 575 -28.49 28.91 -105.11
CA GLY A 575 -27.30 29.76 -105.33
C GLY A 575 -26.08 28.96 -105.81
N SER A 576 -25.30 29.53 -106.74
CA SER A 576 -24.00 28.97 -107.15
C SER A 576 -22.98 29.02 -106.00
N LEU A 577 -22.06 28.04 -105.93
CA LEU A 577 -21.03 27.97 -104.88
C LEU A 577 -20.07 29.18 -104.94
N PRO A 578 -19.80 29.84 -103.80
CA PRO A 578 -18.65 30.74 -103.67
C PRO A 578 -17.34 29.94 -103.65
N GLU A 579 -16.48 30.15 -104.65
CA GLU A 579 -15.23 29.41 -104.88
C GLU A 579 -14.08 29.82 -103.92
N LYS A 580 -14.34 29.84 -102.60
CA LYS A 580 -13.40 30.33 -101.57
C LYS A 580 -13.38 29.55 -100.25
N LEU A 581 -13.33 28.21 -100.30
CA LEU A 581 -13.07 27.39 -99.09
C LEU A 581 -12.10 26.20 -99.29
N GLY A 582 -11.43 26.09 -100.44
CA GLY A 582 -10.46 25.02 -100.74
C GLY A 582 -9.12 25.09 -100.00
N GLY A 583 -9.07 25.65 -98.78
CA GLY A 583 -7.83 25.98 -98.05
C GLY A 583 -7.55 25.18 -96.77
N ALA A 584 -8.49 24.35 -96.29
CA ALA A 584 -8.43 23.76 -94.95
C ALA A 584 -7.97 22.28 -94.90
N LEU A 585 -7.72 21.63 -96.05
CA LEU A 585 -7.28 20.23 -96.11
C LEU A 585 -5.74 20.11 -96.14
N ASN A 586 -5.08 20.54 -95.06
CA ASN A 586 -3.66 20.29 -94.86
C ASN A 586 -3.35 19.99 -93.39
N LEU A 587 -3.90 18.88 -92.89
CA LEU A 587 -3.64 18.35 -91.55
C LEU A 587 -2.18 17.88 -91.45
N GLN A 588 -1.28 18.78 -91.06
CA GLN A 588 -0.05 18.35 -90.41
C GLN A 588 -0.40 17.67 -89.07
N PRO A 589 0.32 16.62 -88.65
CA PRO A 589 0.15 16.05 -87.32
C PRO A 589 0.38 17.15 -86.28
N SER A 590 -0.63 17.48 -85.47
CA SER A 590 -0.56 18.60 -84.52
C SER A 590 0.67 18.49 -83.64
N GLN A 591 1.29 19.65 -83.34
CA GLN A 591 2.41 19.74 -82.40
C GLN A 591 2.05 19.13 -81.04
N GLU A 592 0.77 19.18 -80.65
CA GLU A 592 0.22 18.50 -79.48
C GLU A 592 0.46 16.98 -79.48
N ILE A 593 0.41 16.30 -80.63
CA ILE A 593 0.66 14.85 -80.70
C ILE A 593 2.15 14.55 -80.45
N ALA A 594 3.05 15.44 -80.88
CA ALA A 594 4.47 15.33 -80.57
C ALA A 594 4.76 15.68 -79.09
N GLU A 595 4.09 16.70 -78.55
CA GLU A 595 4.25 17.10 -77.15
C GLU A 595 3.64 16.10 -76.17
N LEU A 596 2.46 15.55 -76.45
CA LEU A 596 1.83 14.50 -75.64
C LEU A 596 2.64 13.20 -75.67
N LYS A 597 3.22 12.82 -76.81
CA LYS A 597 4.17 11.69 -76.87
C LYS A 597 5.42 11.97 -76.03
N LYS A 598 6.01 13.16 -76.16
CA LYS A 598 7.17 13.57 -75.35
C LYS A 598 6.86 13.63 -73.85
N GLN A 599 5.63 14.03 -73.47
CA GLN A 599 5.17 13.99 -72.08
C GLN A 599 4.98 12.55 -71.59
N LEU A 600 4.35 11.67 -72.39
CA LEU A 600 4.19 10.25 -72.08
C LEU A 600 5.55 9.56 -71.91
N GLU A 601 6.46 9.71 -72.87
CA GLU A 601 7.85 9.23 -72.79
C GLU A 601 8.57 9.75 -71.54
N SER A 602 8.38 11.02 -71.17
CA SER A 602 8.98 11.59 -69.96
C SER A 602 8.38 11.00 -68.66
N ALA A 603 7.08 10.66 -68.67
CA ALA A 603 6.38 10.05 -67.54
C ALA A 603 6.72 8.56 -67.41
N GLU A 604 6.81 7.83 -68.52
CA GLU A 604 7.28 6.45 -68.58
C GLU A 604 8.74 6.35 -68.12
N LEU A 605 9.63 7.21 -68.61
CA LEU A 605 11.02 7.29 -68.17
C LEU A 605 11.13 7.65 -66.68
N LYS A 606 10.26 8.55 -66.16
CA LYS A 606 10.19 8.86 -64.72
C LYS A 606 9.72 7.65 -63.90
N ASN A 607 8.70 6.92 -64.37
CA ASN A 607 8.21 5.71 -63.72
C ASN A 607 9.23 4.56 -63.78
N GLN A 608 9.98 4.44 -64.88
CA GLN A 608 11.06 3.47 -65.01
C GLN A 608 12.22 3.79 -64.05
N ARG A 609 12.69 5.04 -64.03
CA ARG A 609 13.70 5.50 -63.05
C ARG A 609 13.22 5.31 -61.61
N LEU A 610 11.93 5.51 -61.33
CA LEU A 610 11.37 5.27 -60.01
C LEU A 610 11.37 3.78 -59.64
N LYS A 611 11.07 2.88 -60.59
CA LYS A 611 11.21 1.43 -60.42
C LYS A 611 12.67 1.02 -60.19
N GLU A 612 13.61 1.59 -60.95
CA GLU A 612 15.05 1.34 -60.81
C GLU A 612 15.58 1.80 -59.43
N VAL A 613 15.23 3.02 -59.00
CA VAL A 613 15.58 3.55 -57.67
C VAL A 613 14.94 2.74 -56.55
N PHE A 614 13.67 2.33 -56.70
CA PHE A 614 13.00 1.46 -55.72
C PHE A 614 13.66 0.08 -55.64
N GLN A 615 13.95 -0.56 -56.77
CA GLN A 615 14.68 -1.84 -56.80
C GLN A 615 16.06 -1.71 -56.16
N ALA A 616 16.82 -0.65 -56.48
CA ALA A 616 18.11 -0.37 -55.86
C ALA A 616 18.00 -0.22 -54.34
N LYS A 617 17.01 0.55 -53.84
CA LYS A 617 16.79 0.76 -52.40
C LYS A 617 16.29 -0.50 -51.68
N ILE A 618 15.45 -1.33 -52.31
CA ILE A 618 15.05 -2.63 -51.75
C ILE A 618 16.23 -3.62 -51.73
N GLN A 619 17.10 -3.62 -52.75
CA GLN A 619 18.32 -4.43 -52.75
C GLN A 619 19.34 -3.95 -51.70
N GLU A 620 19.49 -2.64 -51.52
CA GLU A 620 20.29 -2.03 -50.45
C GLU A 620 19.76 -2.44 -49.07
N PHE A 621 18.45 -2.33 -48.85
CA PHE A 621 17.79 -2.77 -47.62
C PHE A 621 17.98 -4.28 -47.37
N ARG A 622 17.75 -5.15 -48.37
CA ARG A 622 18.00 -6.61 -48.25
C ARG A 622 19.47 -6.90 -47.90
N LYS A 623 20.43 -6.20 -48.51
CA LYS A 623 21.87 -6.34 -48.20
C LYS A 623 22.21 -5.89 -46.76
N VAL A 624 21.52 -4.87 -46.25
CA VAL A 624 21.67 -4.43 -44.86
C VAL A 624 21.03 -5.43 -43.89
N CYS A 625 19.81 -5.91 -44.14
CA CYS A 625 19.16 -6.94 -43.32
C CYS A 625 19.97 -8.24 -43.28
N TYR A 626 20.51 -8.69 -44.42
CA TYR A 626 21.35 -9.89 -44.48
C TYR A 626 22.61 -9.75 -43.61
N LYS A 627 23.24 -8.57 -43.59
CA LYS A 627 24.43 -8.29 -42.77
C LYS A 627 24.15 -8.05 -41.28
N LEU A 628 22.99 -7.49 -40.92
CA LEU A 628 22.66 -7.14 -39.54
C LEU A 628 21.88 -8.23 -38.79
N ILE A 629 21.01 -8.96 -39.51
CA ILE A 629 20.07 -9.94 -38.94
C ILE A 629 20.50 -11.38 -39.31
N GLY A 630 21.43 -11.55 -40.25
CA GLY A 630 21.91 -12.85 -40.70
C GLY A 630 21.00 -13.59 -41.67
N TYR A 631 19.87 -12.99 -42.10
CA TYR A 631 18.93 -13.62 -43.04
C TYR A 631 18.73 -12.81 -44.32
N GLN A 632 18.87 -13.48 -45.47
CA GLN A 632 18.43 -12.98 -46.76
C GLN A 632 16.93 -13.26 -46.91
N ILE A 633 16.14 -12.19 -47.07
CA ILE A 633 14.67 -12.26 -47.17
C ILE A 633 14.25 -12.02 -48.61
N ASP A 634 13.82 -13.08 -49.29
CA ASP A 634 13.34 -13.03 -50.68
C ASP A 634 11.86 -13.40 -50.79
N MET A 635 11.15 -12.70 -51.68
CA MET A 635 9.72 -12.91 -51.92
C MET A 635 9.55 -13.93 -53.05
N THR A 636 8.86 -15.04 -52.80
CA THR A 636 8.76 -16.16 -53.75
C THR A 636 7.44 -16.14 -54.54
N THR A 637 6.33 -16.25 -53.83
CA THR A 637 4.96 -16.19 -54.38
C THR A 637 4.11 -15.26 -53.51
N GLU A 638 2.83 -15.06 -53.86
CA GLU A 638 1.99 -14.09 -53.14
C GLU A 638 1.92 -14.35 -51.63
N ASN A 639 2.44 -13.40 -50.85
CA ASN A 639 2.50 -13.42 -49.39
C ASN A 639 3.44 -14.50 -48.80
N GLN A 640 4.38 -15.05 -49.57
CA GLN A 640 5.44 -15.96 -49.10
C GLN A 640 6.82 -15.30 -49.11
N TYR A 641 7.57 -15.51 -48.01
CA TYR A 641 8.91 -15.01 -47.77
C TYR A 641 9.85 -16.18 -47.48
N ARG A 642 10.86 -16.38 -48.33
CA ARG A 642 11.97 -17.30 -48.11
C ARG A 642 13.05 -16.58 -47.31
N LEU A 643 13.49 -17.20 -46.22
CA LEU A 643 14.61 -16.79 -45.38
C LEU A 643 15.74 -17.80 -45.55
N THR A 644 16.89 -17.36 -46.05
CA THR A 644 18.13 -18.14 -46.10
C THR A 644 19.14 -17.51 -45.14
N SER A 645 19.77 -18.33 -44.28
CA SER A 645 20.75 -17.87 -43.29
C SER A 645 22.11 -17.59 -43.94
N ILE A 646 22.85 -16.63 -43.41
CA ILE A 646 24.27 -16.40 -43.71
C ILE A 646 25.16 -17.57 -43.25
N TYR A 647 24.70 -18.35 -42.27
CA TYR A 647 25.36 -19.52 -41.71
C TYR A 647 24.67 -20.83 -42.14
N ALA A 648 24.02 -20.85 -43.31
CA ALA A 648 23.38 -22.06 -43.86
C ALA A 648 24.44 -23.12 -44.21
N GLU A 649 24.20 -24.38 -43.82
CA GLU A 649 25.10 -25.50 -44.06
C GLU A 649 25.05 -25.94 -45.55
N HIS A 650 23.87 -25.86 -46.19
CA HIS A 650 23.63 -26.17 -47.60
C HIS A 650 22.88 -25.05 -48.32
N GLN A 651 23.08 -24.92 -49.64
CA GLN A 651 22.44 -23.85 -50.44
C GLN A 651 20.91 -23.98 -50.56
N GLU A 652 20.36 -25.14 -50.23
CA GLU A 652 18.91 -25.40 -50.22
C GLU A 652 18.26 -25.08 -48.86
N ASP A 653 19.06 -24.84 -47.80
CA ASP A 653 18.56 -24.58 -46.46
C ASP A 653 17.85 -23.23 -46.38
N CYS A 654 16.55 -23.30 -46.17
CA CYS A 654 15.70 -22.12 -46.04
C CYS A 654 14.45 -22.39 -45.22
N LEU A 655 14.00 -21.35 -44.54
CA LEU A 655 12.70 -21.28 -43.88
C LEU A 655 11.74 -20.50 -44.78
N ILE A 656 10.48 -20.90 -44.90
CA ILE A 656 9.49 -20.18 -45.71
C ILE A 656 8.34 -19.75 -44.81
N PHE A 657 8.15 -18.45 -44.64
CA PHE A 657 7.03 -17.87 -43.89
C PHE A 657 5.95 -17.38 -44.83
N LYS A 658 4.69 -17.62 -44.48
CA LYS A 658 3.49 -17.13 -45.18
C LYS A 658 2.78 -16.12 -44.29
N ALA A 659 2.55 -14.90 -44.79
CA ALA A 659 1.75 -13.91 -44.08
C ALA A 659 0.26 -14.24 -44.20
N THR A 660 -0.43 -14.42 -43.08
CA THR A 660 -1.89 -14.62 -43.06
C THR A 660 -2.61 -13.27 -42.96
N ARG A 661 -3.57 -13.04 -43.87
CA ARG A 661 -4.37 -11.80 -43.91
C ARG A 661 -5.55 -11.87 -42.93
N SER A 662 -5.25 -12.04 -41.65
CA SER A 662 -6.23 -11.91 -40.56
C SER A 662 -6.47 -10.44 -40.22
N SER A 663 -7.66 -10.09 -39.72
CA SER A 663 -8.18 -8.71 -39.64
C SER A 663 -7.58 -7.80 -38.55
N GLY A 664 -6.33 -8.05 -38.13
CA GLY A 664 -5.65 -7.28 -37.09
C GLY A 664 -4.21 -7.73 -36.90
N GLY A 665 -3.29 -7.20 -37.70
CA GLY A 665 -1.88 -7.61 -37.73
C GLY A 665 -1.66 -8.90 -38.52
N GLY A 666 -0.87 -8.83 -39.59
CA GLY A 666 -0.56 -10.00 -40.41
C GLY A 666 0.41 -10.95 -39.72
N LYS A 667 -0.09 -12.01 -39.06
CA LYS A 667 0.75 -13.04 -38.45
C LYS A 667 1.55 -13.79 -39.53
N MET A 668 2.80 -14.13 -39.21
CA MET A 668 3.69 -14.92 -40.06
C MET A 668 3.64 -16.38 -39.64
N GLN A 669 3.13 -17.25 -40.50
CA GLN A 669 3.09 -18.70 -40.27
C GLN A 669 4.26 -19.38 -40.98
N LEU A 670 5.04 -20.19 -40.27
CA LEU A 670 6.08 -21.03 -40.88
C LEU A 670 5.43 -22.16 -41.69
N LEU A 671 5.96 -22.42 -42.88
CA LEU A 671 5.68 -23.60 -43.70
C LEU A 671 6.81 -24.61 -43.51
N GLU A 672 6.47 -25.91 -43.50
CA GLU A 672 7.47 -26.97 -43.38
C GLU A 672 8.41 -27.02 -44.62
N THR A 673 9.70 -27.07 -44.36
CA THR A 673 10.78 -27.26 -45.34
C THR A 673 11.70 -28.38 -44.86
N ALA A 674 12.59 -28.90 -45.72
CA ALA A 674 13.59 -29.89 -45.31
C ALA A 674 14.44 -29.37 -44.13
N PHE A 675 14.86 -28.10 -44.21
CA PHE A 675 15.58 -27.43 -43.12
C PHE A 675 14.70 -27.21 -41.86
N SER A 676 13.42 -26.87 -41.99
CA SER A 676 12.57 -26.69 -40.79
C SER A 676 12.37 -27.98 -39.99
N GLN A 677 12.59 -29.15 -40.59
CA GLN A 677 12.54 -30.44 -39.90
C GLN A 677 13.78 -30.68 -39.02
N THR A 678 14.94 -30.09 -39.34
CA THR A 678 16.18 -30.25 -38.55
C THR A 678 16.22 -29.35 -37.31
N VAL A 679 15.49 -28.23 -37.32
CA VAL A 679 15.38 -27.27 -36.19
C VAL A 679 14.07 -27.38 -35.41
N ARG A 680 13.41 -28.56 -35.44
CA ARG A 680 12.05 -28.76 -34.90
C ARG A 680 11.93 -28.39 -33.41
N GLU A 681 12.92 -28.74 -32.60
CA GLU A 681 12.94 -28.44 -31.15
C GLU A 681 12.92 -26.92 -30.88
N LEU A 682 13.59 -26.12 -31.73
CA LEU A 682 13.58 -24.65 -31.66
C LEU A 682 12.24 -24.06 -32.13
N ILE A 683 11.56 -24.70 -33.09
CA ILE A 683 10.20 -24.32 -33.52
C ILE A 683 9.22 -24.55 -32.38
N ASP A 684 9.23 -25.73 -31.76
CA ASP A 684 8.29 -26.07 -30.70
C ASP A 684 8.47 -25.16 -29.46
N LEU A 685 9.71 -24.81 -29.11
CA LEU A 685 10.00 -23.94 -27.97
C LEU A 685 9.77 -22.45 -28.26
N HIS A 686 10.25 -21.89 -29.38
CA HIS A 686 10.16 -20.44 -29.63
C HIS A 686 8.95 -20.01 -30.46
N LEU A 687 8.40 -20.90 -31.31
CA LEU A 687 7.29 -20.57 -32.20
C LEU A 687 5.94 -21.07 -31.67
N LEU A 688 5.88 -22.23 -31.00
CA LEU A 688 4.62 -22.74 -30.42
C LEU A 688 4.41 -22.30 -28.96
N GLN A 689 5.43 -22.40 -28.08
CA GLN A 689 5.26 -22.00 -26.67
C GLN A 689 5.39 -20.48 -26.45
N GLN A 690 6.17 -19.77 -27.28
CA GLN A 690 6.47 -18.34 -27.10
C GLN A 690 5.85 -17.41 -28.17
N ASP A 691 5.19 -17.94 -29.22
CA ASP A 691 4.56 -17.20 -30.34
C ASP A 691 5.47 -16.10 -30.95
N SER A 692 6.80 -16.31 -30.95
CA SER A 692 7.80 -15.26 -31.20
C SER A 692 8.77 -15.61 -32.32
N VAL A 693 8.41 -15.21 -33.55
CA VAL A 693 9.27 -15.33 -34.75
C VAL A 693 10.66 -14.70 -34.55
N PRO A 694 10.84 -13.51 -33.91
CA PRO A 694 12.16 -12.93 -33.70
C PRO A 694 13.03 -13.75 -32.73
N ALA A 695 12.44 -14.34 -31.69
CA ALA A 695 13.17 -15.21 -30.76
C ALA A 695 13.63 -16.49 -31.46
N PHE A 696 12.72 -17.13 -32.22
CA PHE A 696 13.03 -18.32 -33.02
C PHE A 696 14.18 -18.09 -34.01
N LEU A 697 14.11 -17.03 -34.82
CA LEU A 697 15.16 -16.70 -35.80
C LEU A 697 16.50 -16.36 -35.12
N SER A 698 16.48 -15.72 -33.95
CA SER A 698 17.70 -15.44 -33.18
C SER A 698 18.34 -16.73 -32.67
N ALA A 699 17.54 -17.66 -32.13
CA ALA A 699 18.02 -18.96 -31.66
C ALA A 699 18.60 -19.81 -32.79
N VAL A 700 17.93 -19.89 -33.95
CA VAL A 700 18.42 -20.61 -35.13
C VAL A 700 19.71 -19.99 -35.68
N THR A 701 19.87 -18.66 -35.62
CA THR A 701 21.13 -18.00 -36.02
C THR A 701 22.28 -18.38 -35.11
N LEU A 702 22.06 -18.46 -33.80
CA LEU A 702 23.08 -18.86 -32.82
C LEU A 702 23.44 -20.35 -32.92
N ASP A 703 22.45 -21.22 -33.15
CA ASP A 703 22.66 -22.65 -33.40
C ASP A 703 23.52 -22.87 -34.66
N LEU A 704 23.09 -22.35 -35.82
CA LEU A 704 23.84 -22.44 -37.07
C LEU A 704 25.25 -21.84 -36.98
N PHE A 705 25.41 -20.68 -36.33
CA PHE A 705 26.73 -20.09 -36.09
C PHE A 705 27.60 -21.03 -35.23
N SER A 706 27.04 -21.60 -34.16
CA SER A 706 27.79 -22.50 -33.28
C SER A 706 28.30 -23.72 -34.05
N ARG A 707 27.44 -24.38 -34.85
CA ARG A 707 27.80 -25.51 -35.73
C ARG A 707 28.91 -25.14 -36.71
N GLN A 708 28.83 -23.96 -37.33
CA GLN A 708 29.84 -23.50 -38.27
C GLN A 708 31.18 -23.11 -37.60
N THR A 709 31.18 -22.85 -36.30
CA THR A 709 32.40 -22.64 -35.49
C THR A 709 32.95 -23.90 -34.81
N ILE A 710 32.24 -25.03 -34.87
CA ILE A 710 32.72 -26.32 -34.34
C ILE A 710 33.53 -27.03 -35.44
N THR A 711 34.84 -26.79 -35.43
CA THR A 711 35.87 -27.49 -36.22
C THR A 711 36.78 -28.32 -35.32
#